data_AF-M4SKW1-F1
#
_entry.id   AF-M4SKW1-F1
#
_cell.length_a   1.000
_cell.length_b   1.000
_cell.length_c   1.000
_cell.angle_alpha   90.00
_cell.angle_beta   90.00
_cell.angle_gamma   90.00
#
_symmetry.space_group_name_H-M   'P 1'
#
loop_
_entity.id
_entity.type
_entity.pdbx_description
1 polymer ?
#
loop_
_entity_poly.entity_id
_entity_poly.type
_entity_poly.pdbx_seq_one_letter_code
_entity_poly.pdbx_strand_id
1 'polypeptide(L)'
;MYIKQVIIEGFRSYREQTVIEPFSPEHNVIVGRNGCGKSNFFKAIQFVLSDEYTNLKEEDRIALLHEGSGPKVMSGFVEIIFDNSDGRLPVEKDEVSIKRAIGMKKDQYFLDKKVVSKGDIMNFLETAGFSRNNPYYIVKQGKINEISIAKDSFRLKILKEVAGSNVYDEKKEESHLILKETEDKRQSILDVLKAIEDRLSQLEVEKEELKEFQKWDKMKRSIEYTIHNKELENTQNKLIELQKSRSENSNKSNKIYEDLQRISDEAKETELKIQDLKLKETNLRDELDQMNNEKSEYVSRKTRFEFDIKDIEDESRQATLSSDLARTELTRIEKQIKRAEDDLNKILPEYDNLCNQEFELTQERDLCEQKRNEIYAKQGRSNRFTTKEERDKWVRNELKIVHKAMDQKKSLMKKLSDELTSDKERTDKFRVEIEQKSKDLDKQQQAIEDAEKKNFDLQHRKEEAQTKRNNLWRQETQMTQDLNKLKEEYSKCEQNLRSSMGRTILQGIESIKQILKQCETDRQNQDIVKGYYGLLIDAIDCNKSFYTAIESAVSSRLFYHVVESDTIAMRLLKLMNQQKLHGEVNYLPLNVLKVDNVKYPNTTDAEALINLLKYDKKVEKGVRHVFDKILLCRNAEAASQLAKEYRMDCVLLDGDFISRKGALTGGYIDTKFSKMLFYRKRSEMIDEIQKKEVQIVDLQKEIGKIDSDLNTVLGELIRQENLIRRSKDTYEQMKLDLVSRKHEIQRYEQQKPQKETAIRSLTVDIEPLKSKKESLELELGSELLTQLSTHDQEEVDELNNKIHKLNQRLKEVLERRSLIESEKSHLDNQLKNNFLKRKEDLEKEVAESRTATRSAKVDLYKKELEIIEDKIKVLDENI
;
A
#
# COMPACT_ATOMS: atom_id res chain seq x y z
N MET A 1 78.24 68.82 -60.07
CA MET A 1 77.22 68.21 -60.92
C MET A 1 76.58 69.29 -61.78
N TYR A 2 76.62 69.13 -63.10
CA TYR A 2 75.87 69.99 -64.04
C TYR A 2 75.32 69.16 -65.20
N ILE A 3 74.34 69.69 -65.93
CA ILE A 3 73.82 69.05 -67.14
C ILE A 3 74.85 69.24 -68.25
N LYS A 4 75.51 68.16 -68.65
CA LYS A 4 76.50 68.16 -69.73
C LYS A 4 75.82 68.23 -71.09
N GLN A 5 74.76 67.45 -71.29
CA GLN A 5 74.10 67.33 -72.58
C GLN A 5 72.63 66.91 -72.44
N VAL A 6 71.79 67.31 -73.40
CA VAL A 6 70.39 66.88 -73.49
C VAL A 6 70.11 66.36 -74.90
N ILE A 7 69.50 65.18 -74.98
CA ILE A 7 69.09 64.50 -76.20
C ILE A 7 67.57 64.38 -76.20
N ILE A 8 66.92 64.86 -77.25
CA ILE A 8 65.47 64.92 -77.36
C ILE A 8 65.03 64.25 -78.66
N GLU A 9 64.08 63.32 -78.58
CA GLU A 9 63.48 62.68 -79.75
C GLU A 9 61.96 62.53 -79.56
N GLY A 10 61.19 62.85 -80.60
CA GLY A 10 59.74 62.64 -80.62
C GLY A 10 58.94 63.45 -79.58
N PHE A 11 59.48 64.52 -79.02
CA PHE A 11 58.89 65.32 -77.94
C PHE A 11 58.44 66.70 -78.42
N ARG A 12 57.15 66.99 -78.37
CA ARG A 12 56.51 68.27 -78.78
C ARG A 12 56.99 68.81 -80.13
N SER A 13 57.93 69.75 -80.16
CA SER A 13 58.43 70.37 -81.39
C SER A 13 59.64 69.64 -82.00
N TYR A 14 60.24 68.69 -81.26
CA TYR A 14 61.43 67.95 -81.65
C TYR A 14 61.02 66.60 -82.23
N ARG A 15 61.01 66.48 -83.55
CA ARG A 15 60.64 65.25 -84.24
C ARG A 15 61.80 64.27 -84.34
N GLU A 16 62.90 64.72 -84.95
CA GLU A 16 64.13 63.94 -85.10
C GLU A 16 65.00 64.05 -83.85
N GLN A 17 65.90 63.08 -83.67
CA GLN A 17 66.84 63.07 -82.56
C GLN A 17 67.71 64.32 -82.62
N THR A 18 67.42 65.27 -81.73
CA THR A 18 68.15 66.52 -81.61
C THR A 18 69.12 66.36 -80.45
N VAL A 19 70.40 66.27 -80.78
CA VAL A 19 71.49 66.27 -79.82
C VAL A 19 71.97 67.70 -79.66
N ILE A 20 71.81 68.26 -78.47
CA ILE A 20 72.31 69.60 -78.18
C ILE A 20 73.81 69.49 -77.89
N GLU A 21 74.60 70.45 -78.36
CA GLU A 21 76.02 70.50 -78.05
C GLU A 21 76.26 70.60 -76.54
N PRO A 22 77.41 70.11 -76.03
CA PRO A 22 77.70 70.12 -74.61
C PRO A 22 77.59 71.53 -74.02
N PHE A 23 76.85 71.65 -72.91
CA PHE A 23 76.68 72.93 -72.21
C PHE A 23 77.97 73.35 -71.50
N SER A 24 78.18 74.66 -71.39
CA SER A 24 79.20 75.20 -70.50
C SER A 24 78.76 75.02 -69.04
N PRO A 25 79.68 74.72 -68.11
CA PRO A 25 79.36 74.61 -66.69
C PRO A 25 78.94 75.94 -66.05
N GLU A 26 79.20 77.09 -66.71
CA GLU A 26 78.92 78.42 -66.16
C GLU A 26 77.54 78.96 -66.55
N HIS A 27 77.42 79.64 -67.70
CA HIS A 27 76.20 80.34 -68.09
C HIS A 27 75.84 80.06 -69.55
N ASN A 28 74.64 79.53 -69.77
CA ASN A 28 74.12 79.17 -71.09
C ASN A 28 72.86 79.99 -71.41
N VAL A 29 72.91 80.81 -72.46
CA VAL A 29 71.78 81.66 -72.88
C VAL A 29 71.13 81.10 -74.14
N ILE A 30 69.85 80.75 -74.05
CA ILE A 30 69.07 80.22 -75.18
C ILE A 30 68.26 81.34 -75.82
N VAL A 31 68.66 81.74 -77.03
CA VAL A 31 67.99 82.77 -77.84
C VAL A 31 67.36 82.17 -79.10
N GLY A 32 66.32 82.82 -79.62
CA GLY A 32 65.63 82.38 -80.84
C GLY A 32 64.39 83.23 -81.12
N ARG A 33 63.75 83.05 -82.28
CA ARG A 33 62.49 83.76 -82.61
C ARG A 33 61.33 83.28 -81.73
N ASN A 34 60.33 84.12 -81.51
CA ASN A 34 59.12 83.70 -80.79
C ASN A 34 58.46 82.53 -81.53
N GLY A 35 58.07 81.50 -80.78
CA GLY A 35 57.50 80.27 -81.35
C GLY A 35 58.50 79.20 -81.82
N CYS A 36 59.82 79.43 -81.77
CA CYS A 36 60.82 78.45 -82.24
C CYS A 36 61.10 77.25 -81.30
N GLY A 37 60.19 76.94 -80.36
CA GLY A 37 60.32 75.79 -79.47
C GLY A 37 61.14 76.00 -78.17
N LYS A 38 61.64 77.21 -77.87
CA LYS A 38 62.42 77.49 -76.63
C LYS A 38 61.72 77.02 -75.34
N SER A 39 60.43 77.30 -75.19
CA SER A 39 59.69 76.85 -74.00
C SER A 39 59.50 75.33 -73.95
N ASN A 40 59.50 74.65 -75.11
CA ASN A 40 59.41 73.20 -75.18
C ASN A 40 60.72 72.52 -74.78
N PHE A 41 61.87 73.18 -74.98
CA PHE A 41 63.16 72.72 -74.47
C PHE A 41 63.17 72.63 -72.93
N PHE A 42 62.78 73.69 -72.22
CA PHE A 42 62.72 73.66 -70.76
C PHE A 42 61.68 72.67 -70.24
N LYS A 43 60.57 72.47 -70.97
CA LYS A 43 59.60 71.41 -70.65
C LYS A 43 60.18 70.00 -70.81
N ALA A 44 61.10 69.77 -71.75
CA ALA A 44 61.77 68.48 -71.91
C ALA A 44 62.68 68.18 -70.70
N ILE A 45 63.46 69.17 -70.24
CA ILE A 45 64.27 69.03 -69.02
C ILE A 45 63.37 68.79 -67.81
N GLN A 46 62.30 69.56 -67.67
CA GLN A 46 61.33 69.41 -66.58
C GLN A 46 60.66 68.03 -66.61
N PHE A 47 60.36 67.49 -67.79
CA PHE A 47 59.72 66.19 -67.96
C PHE A 47 60.55 65.04 -67.36
N VAL A 48 61.87 65.13 -67.37
CA VAL A 48 62.75 64.11 -66.77
C VAL A 48 62.93 64.32 -65.27
N LEU A 49 63.10 65.56 -64.82
CA LEU A 49 63.55 65.87 -63.45
C LEU A 49 62.43 66.21 -62.46
N SER A 50 61.23 66.55 -62.94
CA SER A 50 60.13 67.03 -62.09
C SER A 50 59.02 66.00 -61.92
N ASP A 51 58.47 65.95 -60.71
CA ASP A 51 57.35 65.08 -60.33
C ASP A 51 55.99 65.53 -60.90
N GLU A 52 55.90 66.74 -61.47
CA GLU A 52 54.65 67.28 -62.04
C GLU A 52 54.08 66.40 -63.17
N TYR A 53 54.94 65.67 -63.86
CA TYR A 53 54.57 64.79 -64.97
C TYR A 53 54.40 63.33 -64.53
N THR A 54 54.31 63.05 -63.23
CA THR A 54 54.22 61.65 -62.72
C THR A 54 52.82 61.06 -62.85
N ASN A 55 51.77 61.88 -62.71
CA ASN A 55 50.37 61.49 -62.80
C ASN A 55 49.71 61.92 -64.13
N LEU A 56 50.35 61.63 -65.27
CA LEU A 56 49.81 61.94 -66.60
C LEU A 56 48.67 60.99 -67.01
N LYS A 57 47.52 61.56 -67.39
CA LYS A 57 46.43 60.83 -68.06
C LYS A 57 46.82 60.45 -69.49
N GLU A 58 46.08 59.54 -70.11
CA GLU A 58 46.37 59.09 -71.48
C GLU A 58 46.36 60.25 -72.50
N GLU A 59 45.42 61.19 -72.38
CA GLU A 59 45.32 62.40 -73.20
C GLU A 59 46.56 63.29 -73.06
N ASP A 60 47.03 63.51 -71.83
CA ASP A 60 48.21 64.34 -71.53
C ASP A 60 49.51 63.71 -72.05
N ARG A 61 49.60 62.37 -72.08
CA ARG A 61 50.75 61.65 -72.66
C ARG A 61 50.81 61.81 -74.17
N ILE A 62 49.67 61.73 -74.84
CA ILE A 62 49.57 61.94 -76.29
C ILE A 62 49.99 63.38 -76.63
N ALA A 63 49.55 64.37 -75.85
CA ALA A 63 49.89 65.78 -76.05
C ALA A 63 51.38 66.13 -75.87
N LEU A 64 52.19 65.24 -75.29
CA LEU A 64 53.64 65.42 -75.16
C LEU A 64 54.42 64.87 -76.38
N LEU A 65 53.82 64.00 -77.18
CA LEU A 65 54.42 63.48 -78.41
C LEU A 65 54.37 64.55 -79.53
N HIS A 66 55.28 64.46 -80.49
CA HIS A 66 55.31 65.40 -81.61
C HIS A 66 54.07 65.29 -82.51
N GLU A 67 53.36 66.40 -82.68
CA GLU A 67 52.27 66.57 -83.64
C GLU A 67 52.73 67.49 -84.78
N GLY A 68 52.92 66.94 -85.97
CA GLY A 68 53.38 67.68 -87.15
C GLY A 68 53.11 66.93 -88.46
N SER A 69 53.42 67.56 -89.59
CA SER A 69 53.19 66.98 -90.93
C SER A 69 54.17 65.83 -91.20
N GLY A 70 53.70 64.58 -91.13
CA GLY A 70 54.45 63.35 -91.38
C GLY A 70 53.88 62.12 -90.68
N PRO A 71 54.53 60.94 -90.75
CA PRO A 71 54.15 59.75 -89.97
C PRO A 71 54.07 60.06 -88.46
N LYS A 72 53.02 59.56 -87.82
CA LYS A 72 52.73 59.76 -86.40
C LYS A 72 53.82 59.11 -85.53
N VAL A 73 54.43 59.90 -84.64
CA VAL A 73 55.44 59.41 -83.71
C VAL A 73 54.75 58.60 -82.59
N MET A 74 55.13 57.33 -82.44
CA MET A 74 54.50 56.40 -81.47
C MET A 74 55.14 56.44 -80.08
N SER A 75 56.39 56.93 -79.99
CA SER A 75 57.16 57.08 -78.76
C SER A 75 58.16 58.21 -78.90
N GLY A 76 58.39 58.93 -77.81
CA GLY A 76 59.47 59.91 -77.68
C GLY A 76 60.29 59.63 -76.43
N PHE A 77 61.49 60.19 -76.36
CA PHE A 77 62.27 60.17 -75.13
C PHE A 77 63.05 61.46 -74.95
N VAL A 78 63.34 61.76 -73.69
CA VAL A 78 64.28 62.80 -73.30
C VAL A 78 65.35 62.15 -72.45
N GLU A 79 66.60 62.35 -72.83
CA GLU A 79 67.77 61.84 -72.13
C GLU A 79 68.67 63.00 -71.72
N ILE A 80 68.96 63.08 -70.43
CA ILE A 80 69.82 64.10 -69.83
C ILE A 80 71.08 63.41 -69.33
N ILE A 81 72.23 63.89 -69.78
CA ILE A 81 73.54 63.41 -69.36
C ILE A 81 74.09 64.42 -68.38
N PHE A 82 74.33 63.97 -67.15
CA PHE A 82 74.94 64.74 -66.08
C PHE A 82 76.43 64.44 -65.99
N ASP A 83 77.23 65.48 -65.79
CA ASP A 83 78.59 65.34 -65.29
C ASP A 83 78.52 65.22 -63.76
N ASN A 84 78.94 64.08 -63.22
CA ASN A 84 78.92 63.70 -61.80
C ASN A 84 80.34 63.65 -61.20
N SER A 85 81.29 64.43 -61.72
CA SER A 85 82.66 64.49 -61.19
C SER A 85 82.76 64.87 -59.71
N ASP A 86 81.72 65.50 -59.13
CA ASP A 86 81.63 65.84 -57.70
C ASP A 86 81.01 64.72 -56.83
N GLY A 87 80.65 63.57 -57.41
CA GLY A 87 80.12 62.41 -56.70
C GLY A 87 78.77 62.65 -56.00
N ARG A 88 78.02 63.66 -56.44
CA ARG A 88 76.75 64.06 -55.82
C ARG A 88 75.61 63.07 -56.07
N LEU A 89 75.60 62.44 -57.25
CA LEU A 89 74.78 61.27 -57.52
C LEU A 89 75.52 60.02 -57.00
N PRO A 90 74.86 59.10 -56.28
CA PRO A 90 75.48 57.90 -55.72
C PRO A 90 75.70 56.82 -56.81
N VAL A 91 76.44 57.18 -57.86
CA VAL A 91 76.83 56.30 -58.97
C VAL A 91 78.32 56.52 -59.21
N GLU A 92 79.10 55.44 -59.23
CA GLU A 92 80.55 55.44 -59.52
C GLU A 92 80.82 55.64 -61.03
N LYS A 93 80.27 56.69 -61.61
CA LYS A 93 80.54 57.12 -62.98
C LYS A 93 80.58 58.63 -63.05
N ASP A 94 81.55 59.14 -63.80
CA ASP A 94 81.73 60.56 -64.06
C ASP A 94 80.61 61.13 -64.95
N GLU A 95 79.98 60.28 -65.76
CA GLU A 95 78.80 60.63 -66.56
C GLU A 95 77.62 59.73 -66.22
N VAL A 96 76.50 60.34 -65.83
CA VAL A 96 75.26 59.64 -65.50
C VAL A 96 74.16 60.05 -66.46
N SER A 97 73.56 59.06 -67.13
CA SER A 97 72.47 59.27 -68.09
C SER A 97 71.12 58.95 -67.46
N ILE A 98 70.20 59.93 -67.44
CA ILE A 98 68.82 59.76 -67.03
C ILE A 98 67.93 59.94 -68.26
N LYS A 99 67.28 58.86 -68.68
CA LYS A 99 66.39 58.83 -69.84
C LYS A 99 64.98 58.51 -69.41
N ARG A 100 64.01 59.36 -69.78
CA ARG A 100 62.58 59.08 -69.63
C ARG A 100 61.97 58.85 -71.00
N ALA A 101 61.47 57.64 -71.23
CA ALA A 101 60.80 57.26 -72.48
C ALA A 101 59.28 57.26 -72.28
N ILE A 102 58.57 57.95 -73.17
CA ILE A 102 57.12 58.07 -73.16
C ILE A 102 56.54 57.52 -74.46
N GLY A 103 55.55 56.66 -74.33
CA GLY A 103 54.71 56.19 -75.43
C GLY A 103 53.25 56.26 -75.03
N MET A 104 52.34 55.92 -75.95
CA MET A 104 50.89 56.01 -75.71
C MET A 104 50.44 55.23 -74.46
N LYS A 105 51.08 54.09 -74.16
CA LYS A 105 50.74 53.23 -73.01
C LYS A 105 51.85 53.09 -71.97
N LYS A 106 53.11 53.40 -72.31
CA LYS A 106 54.27 53.14 -71.47
C LYS A 106 54.95 54.45 -71.08
N ASP A 107 55.32 54.56 -69.81
CA ASP A 107 56.12 55.65 -69.24
C ASP A 107 57.22 54.99 -68.38
N GLN A 108 58.45 55.01 -68.86
CA GLN A 108 59.57 54.28 -68.27
C GLN A 108 60.76 55.19 -68.03
N TYR A 109 61.37 55.06 -66.85
CA TYR A 109 62.63 55.70 -66.51
C TYR A 109 63.78 54.72 -66.70
N PHE A 110 64.86 55.23 -67.27
CA PHE A 110 66.11 54.54 -67.48
C PHE A 110 67.22 55.32 -66.80
N LEU A 111 67.98 54.66 -65.94
CA LEU A 111 69.22 55.15 -65.36
C LEU A 111 70.35 54.33 -65.98
N ASP A 112 71.24 54.96 -66.75
CA ASP A 112 72.32 54.27 -67.46
C ASP A 112 71.87 53.04 -68.25
N LYS A 113 70.82 53.22 -69.05
CA LYS A 113 70.17 52.21 -69.89
C LYS A 113 69.45 51.08 -69.12
N LYS A 114 69.45 51.09 -67.78
CA LYS A 114 68.67 50.14 -66.95
C LYS A 114 67.31 50.72 -66.61
N VAL A 115 66.24 49.93 -66.79
CA VAL A 115 64.89 50.31 -66.39
C VAL A 115 64.82 50.35 -64.86
N VAL A 116 64.36 51.47 -64.31
CA VAL A 116 64.19 51.66 -62.86
C VAL A 116 62.75 52.01 -62.53
N SER A 117 62.30 51.66 -61.31
CA SER A 117 60.96 52.03 -60.87
C SER A 117 60.86 53.53 -60.63
N LYS A 118 59.63 54.06 -60.70
CA LYS A 118 59.35 55.48 -60.44
C LYS A 118 59.74 55.90 -59.02
N GLY A 119 59.52 55.03 -58.03
CA GLY A 119 59.90 55.31 -56.65
C GLY A 119 61.41 55.39 -56.48
N ASP A 120 62.15 54.49 -57.12
CA ASP A 120 63.61 54.43 -56.98
C ASP A 120 64.30 55.62 -57.65
N ILE A 121 63.85 56.06 -58.84
CA ILE A 121 64.43 57.24 -59.49
C ILE A 121 64.14 58.53 -58.70
N MET A 122 62.97 58.64 -58.05
CA MET A 122 62.63 59.79 -57.21
C MET A 122 63.40 59.78 -55.89
N ASN A 123 63.56 58.63 -55.24
CA ASN A 123 64.47 58.46 -54.09
C ASN A 123 65.92 58.84 -54.48
N PHE A 124 66.36 58.44 -55.67
CA PHE A 124 67.69 58.71 -56.20
C PHE A 124 67.91 60.21 -56.48
N LEU A 125 66.95 60.88 -57.12
CA LEU A 125 66.98 62.32 -57.37
C LEU A 125 66.95 63.13 -56.06
N GLU A 126 66.17 62.71 -55.07
CA GLU A 126 66.19 63.34 -53.72
C GLU A 126 67.55 63.22 -53.04
N THR A 127 68.20 62.07 -53.17
CA THR A 127 69.55 61.86 -52.59
C THR A 127 70.56 62.85 -53.19
N ALA A 128 70.41 63.19 -54.46
CA ALA A 128 71.23 64.21 -55.13
C ALA A 128 70.77 65.67 -54.86
N GLY A 129 69.72 65.87 -54.07
CA GLY A 129 69.20 67.19 -53.69
C GLY A 129 68.19 67.79 -54.66
N PHE A 130 67.60 66.99 -55.56
CA PHE A 130 66.40 67.39 -56.30
C PHE A 130 65.17 67.09 -55.44
N SER A 131 64.45 68.12 -54.99
CA SER A 131 63.24 67.90 -54.19
C SER A 131 62.08 67.33 -55.01
N ARG A 132 61.32 66.38 -54.42
CA ARG A 132 60.11 65.78 -55.03
C ARG A 132 58.98 66.77 -55.25
N ASN A 133 58.69 67.59 -54.24
CA ASN A 133 57.41 68.30 -54.17
C ASN A 133 57.46 69.74 -54.69
N ASN A 134 58.64 70.34 -54.87
CA ASN A 134 58.75 71.70 -55.40
C ASN A 134 60.10 71.96 -56.10
N PRO A 135 60.14 72.10 -57.45
CA PRO A 135 61.34 72.46 -58.16
C PRO A 135 61.60 73.97 -58.06
N TYR A 136 62.12 74.44 -56.92
CA TYR A 136 62.61 75.84 -56.80
C TYR A 136 63.70 76.16 -57.82
N TYR A 137 64.36 75.11 -58.36
CA TYR A 137 65.34 75.19 -59.43
C TYR A 137 64.72 75.35 -60.85
N ILE A 138 63.38 75.31 -61.01
CA ILE A 138 62.68 75.56 -62.28
C ILE A 138 61.64 76.65 -62.09
N VAL A 139 61.95 77.87 -62.53
CA VAL A 139 61.03 79.02 -62.44
C VAL A 139 60.21 79.13 -63.72
N LYS A 140 58.92 78.76 -63.64
CA LYS A 140 57.96 78.98 -64.73
C LYS A 140 57.55 80.45 -64.83
N GLN A 141 57.15 80.86 -66.03
CA GLN A 141 56.48 82.14 -66.23
C GLN A 141 55.25 82.25 -65.31
N GLY A 142 55.18 83.30 -64.49
CA GLY A 142 54.09 83.54 -63.53
C GLY A 142 54.30 82.96 -62.12
N LYS A 143 55.23 82.02 -61.92
CA LYS A 143 55.46 81.38 -60.61
C LYS A 143 56.01 82.35 -59.54
N ILE A 144 56.75 83.37 -59.98
CA ILE A 144 57.29 84.41 -59.11
C ILE A 144 56.15 85.16 -58.39
N ASN A 145 55.10 85.56 -59.11
CA ASN A 145 53.94 86.23 -58.52
C ASN A 145 53.16 85.31 -57.56
N GLU A 146 53.07 84.01 -57.88
CA GLU A 146 52.38 83.04 -57.04
C GLU A 146 53.05 82.88 -55.67
N ILE A 147 54.40 82.81 -55.64
CA ILE A 147 55.17 82.73 -54.39
C ILE A 147 55.03 84.02 -53.58
N SER A 148 55.01 85.18 -54.25
CA SER A 148 54.82 86.49 -53.60
C SER A 148 53.44 86.62 -52.95
N ILE A 149 52.38 86.02 -53.51
CA ILE A 149 51.00 86.10 -52.99
C ILE A 149 50.65 84.93 -52.04
N ALA A 150 51.45 83.87 -51.99
CA ALA A 150 51.15 82.67 -51.21
C ALA A 150 51.01 82.92 -49.70
N LYS A 151 50.13 82.12 -49.04
CA LYS A 151 49.93 82.12 -47.58
C LYS A 151 51.20 81.67 -46.83
N ASP A 152 51.38 82.17 -45.61
CA ASP A 152 52.56 81.86 -44.79
C ASP A 152 52.71 80.36 -44.48
N SER A 153 51.61 79.61 -44.35
CA SER A 153 51.66 78.14 -44.19
C SER A 153 52.26 77.43 -45.41
N PHE A 154 51.98 77.92 -46.62
CA PHE A 154 52.57 77.40 -47.85
C PHE A 154 54.05 77.79 -47.96
N ARG A 155 54.39 79.03 -47.59
CA ARG A 155 55.80 79.47 -47.50
C ARG A 155 56.59 78.67 -46.47
N LEU A 156 56.00 78.35 -45.32
CA LEU A 156 56.60 77.50 -44.29
C LEU A 156 56.81 76.08 -44.82
N LYS A 157 55.84 75.53 -45.57
CA LYS A 157 56.00 74.21 -46.20
C LYS A 157 57.18 74.20 -47.18
N ILE A 158 57.33 75.26 -47.99
CA ILE A 158 58.48 75.45 -48.88
C ILE A 158 59.78 75.55 -48.05
N LEU A 159 59.80 76.32 -46.97
CA LEU A 159 60.98 76.45 -46.10
C LEU A 159 61.38 75.11 -45.46
N LYS A 160 60.40 74.33 -44.96
CA LYS A 160 60.64 72.99 -44.41
C LYS A 160 61.17 72.02 -45.47
N GLU A 161 60.69 72.16 -46.71
CA GLU A 161 61.17 71.37 -47.84
C GLU A 161 62.61 71.71 -48.22
N VAL A 162 62.95 73.01 -48.29
CA VAL A 162 64.33 73.49 -48.48
C VAL A 162 65.24 73.05 -47.35
N ALA A 163 64.74 73.05 -46.11
CA ALA A 163 65.47 72.54 -44.94
C ALA A 163 65.60 71.00 -44.93
N GLY A 164 64.89 70.29 -45.82
CA GLY A 164 64.88 68.83 -45.87
C GLY A 164 64.19 68.16 -44.68
N SER A 165 63.45 68.90 -43.84
CA SER A 165 62.86 68.37 -42.60
C SER A 165 61.56 67.59 -42.81
N ASN A 166 60.92 67.71 -43.98
CA ASN A 166 59.64 67.04 -44.26
C ASN A 166 59.74 65.51 -44.23
N VAL A 167 60.83 64.93 -44.79
CA VAL A 167 61.04 63.47 -44.80
C VAL A 167 61.18 62.92 -43.37
N TYR A 168 61.80 63.69 -42.48
CA TYR A 168 61.93 63.33 -41.07
C TYR A 168 60.58 63.40 -40.35
N ASP A 169 59.83 64.49 -40.55
CA ASP A 169 58.50 64.68 -39.94
C ASP A 169 57.53 63.54 -40.38
N GLU A 170 57.49 63.20 -41.67
CA GLU A 170 56.65 62.12 -42.20
C GLU A 170 57.02 60.75 -41.61
N LYS A 171 58.31 60.38 -41.61
CA LYS A 171 58.78 59.11 -41.02
C LYS A 171 58.53 59.03 -39.52
N LYS A 172 58.61 60.16 -38.82
CA LYS A 172 58.33 60.24 -37.38
C LYS A 172 56.85 59.99 -37.09
N GLU A 173 55.95 60.60 -37.85
CA GLU A 173 54.51 60.36 -37.70
C GLU A 173 54.14 58.91 -38.00
N GLU A 174 54.69 58.33 -39.06
CA GLU A 174 54.50 56.90 -39.39
C GLU A 174 55.00 55.99 -38.26
N SER A 175 56.18 56.29 -37.70
CA SER A 175 56.74 55.53 -36.57
C SER A 175 55.87 55.64 -35.31
N HIS A 176 55.29 56.81 -35.03
CA HIS A 176 54.37 56.99 -33.91
C HIS A 176 53.08 56.17 -34.06
N LEU A 177 52.54 56.07 -35.28
CA LEU A 177 51.39 55.21 -35.55
C LEU A 177 51.72 53.74 -35.29
N ILE A 178 52.86 53.25 -35.80
CA ILE A 178 53.30 51.87 -35.57
C ILE A 178 53.50 51.58 -34.08
N LEU A 179 54.12 52.51 -33.33
CA LEU A 179 54.30 52.36 -31.88
C LEU A 179 52.96 52.27 -31.16
N LYS A 180 51.99 53.09 -31.53
CA LYS A 180 50.65 53.06 -30.94
C LYS A 180 49.95 51.72 -31.21
N GLU A 181 49.97 51.24 -32.45
CA GLU A 181 49.40 49.93 -32.79
C GLU A 181 50.08 48.78 -32.03
N THR A 182 51.39 48.89 -31.81
CA THR A 182 52.16 47.88 -31.08
C THR A 182 51.79 47.88 -29.59
N GLU A 183 51.57 49.05 -29.00
CA GLU A 183 51.13 49.20 -27.61
C GLU A 183 49.72 48.62 -27.42
N ASP A 184 48.80 48.90 -28.33
CA ASP A 184 47.44 48.35 -28.29
C ASP A 184 47.47 46.81 -28.40
N LYS A 185 48.33 46.26 -29.28
CA LYS A 185 48.55 44.81 -29.38
C LYS A 185 49.14 44.23 -28.10
N ARG A 186 50.09 44.91 -27.47
CA ARG A 186 50.68 44.49 -26.20
C ARG A 186 49.63 44.41 -25.09
N GLN A 187 48.77 45.42 -24.99
CA GLN A 187 47.68 45.44 -24.02
C GLN A 187 46.73 44.26 -24.22
N SER A 188 46.33 43.99 -25.47
CA SER A 188 45.49 42.84 -25.79
C SER A 188 46.13 41.50 -25.41
N ILE A 189 47.44 41.35 -25.61
CA ILE A 189 48.18 40.14 -25.20
C ILE A 189 48.16 39.98 -23.68
N LEU A 190 48.33 41.07 -22.91
CA LEU A 190 48.28 41.03 -21.45
C LEU A 190 46.90 40.61 -20.94
N ASP A 191 45.83 41.12 -21.56
CA ASP A 191 44.46 40.75 -21.20
C ASP A 191 44.19 39.25 -21.48
N VAL A 192 44.69 38.73 -22.61
CA VAL A 192 44.59 37.31 -22.95
C VAL A 192 45.41 36.45 -21.97
N LEU A 193 46.62 36.88 -21.59
CA LEU A 193 47.43 36.18 -20.60
C LEU A 193 46.71 36.09 -19.26
N LYS A 194 46.09 37.17 -18.80
CA LYS A 194 45.31 37.17 -17.56
C LYS A 194 44.13 36.19 -17.62
N ALA A 195 43.41 36.16 -18.75
CA ALA A 195 42.34 35.19 -18.95
C ALA A 195 42.85 33.73 -18.96
N ILE A 196 44.05 33.49 -19.48
CA ILE A 196 44.70 32.17 -19.44
C ILE A 196 45.08 31.80 -18.00
N GLU A 197 45.65 32.72 -17.23
CA GLU A 197 45.99 32.51 -15.81
C GLU A 197 44.75 32.18 -14.97
N ASP A 198 43.67 32.95 -15.15
CA ASP A 198 42.39 32.68 -14.49
C ASP A 198 41.86 31.28 -14.88
N ARG A 199 41.96 30.90 -16.16
CA ARG A 199 41.54 29.56 -16.61
C ARG A 199 42.42 28.45 -16.03
N LEU A 200 43.72 28.71 -15.87
CA LEU A 200 44.66 27.75 -15.30
C LEU A 200 44.38 27.54 -13.80
N SER A 201 44.01 28.60 -13.07
CA SER A 201 43.58 28.51 -11.67
C SER A 201 42.30 27.68 -11.51
N GLN A 202 41.31 27.86 -12.40
CA GLN A 202 40.09 27.04 -12.41
C GLN A 202 40.40 25.57 -12.68
N LEU A 203 41.26 25.29 -13.66
CA LEU A 203 41.70 23.93 -13.97
C LEU A 203 42.44 23.27 -12.80
N GLU A 204 43.16 24.04 -12.00
CA GLU A 204 43.82 23.53 -10.80
C GLU A 204 42.81 23.10 -9.73
N VAL A 205 41.75 23.90 -9.51
CA VAL A 205 40.63 23.51 -8.64
C VAL A 205 39.92 22.26 -9.18
N GLU A 206 39.59 22.22 -10.47
CA GLU A 206 38.97 21.05 -11.11
C GLU A 206 39.84 19.79 -10.98
N LYS A 207 41.17 19.92 -11.05
CA LYS A 207 42.12 18.83 -10.85
C LYS A 207 42.14 18.34 -9.40
N GLU A 208 42.03 19.23 -8.42
CA GLU A 208 41.92 18.86 -7.01
C GLU A 208 40.62 18.13 -6.72
N GLU A 209 39.49 18.64 -7.21
CA GLU A 209 38.19 17.97 -7.13
C GLU A 209 38.24 16.57 -7.77
N LEU A 210 38.86 16.44 -8.95
CA LEU A 210 39.02 15.15 -9.62
C LEU A 210 39.90 14.18 -8.81
N LYS A 211 40.95 14.67 -8.13
CA LYS A 211 41.77 13.83 -7.26
C LYS A 211 40.99 13.34 -6.05
N GLU A 212 40.18 14.20 -5.42
CA GLU A 212 39.31 13.79 -4.32
C GLU A 212 38.29 12.77 -4.78
N PHE A 213 37.64 13.02 -5.93
CA PHE A 213 36.74 12.07 -6.56
C PHE A 213 37.42 10.73 -6.82
N GLN A 214 38.62 10.70 -7.41
CA GLN A 214 39.36 9.46 -7.66
C GLN A 214 39.74 8.73 -6.37
N LYS A 215 40.07 9.46 -5.29
CA LYS A 215 40.33 8.86 -3.97
C LYS A 215 39.08 8.16 -3.44
N TRP A 216 37.93 8.83 -3.52
CA TRP A 216 36.65 8.26 -3.06
C TRP A 216 36.16 7.14 -3.98
N ASP A 217 36.35 7.25 -5.29
CA ASP A 217 36.03 6.18 -6.24
C ASP A 217 36.88 4.93 -5.99
N LYS A 218 38.19 5.08 -5.74
CA LYS A 218 39.05 3.97 -5.32
C LYS A 218 38.57 3.33 -4.02
N MET A 219 38.15 4.14 -3.04
CA MET A 219 37.60 3.63 -1.78
C MET A 219 36.25 2.92 -1.98
N LYS A 220 35.39 3.45 -2.85
CA LYS A 220 34.14 2.80 -3.23
C LYS A 220 34.42 1.45 -3.88
N ARG A 221 35.34 1.39 -4.85
CA ARG A 221 35.72 0.15 -5.55
C ARG A 221 36.37 -0.88 -4.62
N SER A 222 37.15 -0.44 -3.63
CA SER A 222 37.70 -1.35 -2.62
C SER A 222 36.60 -1.92 -1.73
N ILE A 223 35.65 -1.09 -1.28
CA ILE A 223 34.48 -1.56 -0.52
C ILE A 223 33.63 -2.50 -1.36
N GLU A 224 33.32 -2.16 -2.60
CA GLU A 224 32.55 -3.00 -3.54
C GLU A 224 33.23 -4.36 -3.74
N TYR A 225 34.55 -4.37 -3.95
CA TYR A 225 35.32 -5.60 -3.99
C TYR A 225 35.21 -6.41 -2.69
N THR A 226 35.31 -5.77 -1.52
CA THR A 226 35.17 -6.48 -0.23
C THR A 226 33.77 -7.05 -0.02
N ILE A 227 32.71 -6.36 -0.47
CA ILE A 227 31.33 -6.86 -0.43
C ILE A 227 31.22 -8.10 -1.33
N HIS A 228 31.66 -8.01 -2.58
CA HIS A 228 31.61 -9.15 -3.50
C HIS A 228 32.46 -10.33 -3.01
N ASN A 229 33.61 -10.08 -2.40
CA ASN A 229 34.43 -11.14 -1.83
C ASN A 229 33.71 -11.81 -0.64
N LYS A 230 32.99 -11.04 0.19
CA LYS A 230 32.19 -11.57 1.29
C LYS A 230 30.94 -12.33 0.79
N GLU A 231 30.32 -11.87 -0.28
CA GLU A 231 29.24 -12.59 -0.96
C GLU A 231 29.74 -13.91 -1.55
N LEU A 232 30.93 -13.91 -2.15
CA LEU A 232 31.60 -15.10 -2.66
C LEU A 232 31.87 -16.10 -1.52
N GLU A 233 32.47 -15.66 -0.42
CA GLU A 233 32.69 -16.49 0.77
C GLU A 233 31.38 -17.05 1.33
N ASN A 234 30.33 -16.24 1.46
CA ASN A 234 29.02 -16.68 1.91
C ASN A 234 28.42 -17.73 0.95
N THR A 235 28.60 -17.55 -0.35
CA THR A 235 28.12 -18.49 -1.37
C THR A 235 28.89 -19.80 -1.30
N GLN A 236 30.21 -19.74 -1.10
CA GLN A 236 31.05 -20.92 -0.88
C GLN A 236 30.66 -21.66 0.40
N ASN A 237 30.42 -20.95 1.49
CA ASN A 237 29.95 -21.56 2.75
C ASN A 237 28.59 -22.24 2.57
N LYS A 238 27.63 -21.58 1.91
CA LYS A 238 26.34 -22.20 1.56
C LYS A 238 26.50 -23.42 0.67
N LEU A 239 27.45 -23.40 -0.27
CA LEU A 239 27.74 -24.53 -1.14
C LEU A 239 28.31 -25.70 -0.32
N ILE A 240 29.20 -25.44 0.63
CA ILE A 240 29.73 -26.45 1.57
C ILE A 240 28.62 -27.02 2.46
N GLU A 241 27.73 -26.18 2.98
CA GLU A 241 26.56 -26.62 3.77
C GLU A 241 25.61 -27.48 2.93
N LEU A 242 25.32 -27.09 1.70
CA LEU A 242 24.52 -27.89 0.76
C LEU A 242 25.19 -29.21 0.42
N GLN A 243 26.51 -29.24 0.25
CA GLN A 243 27.27 -30.47 0.03
C GLN A 243 27.21 -31.39 1.26
N LYS A 244 27.36 -30.83 2.48
CA LYS A 244 27.18 -31.59 3.73
C LYS A 244 25.77 -32.14 3.83
N SER A 245 24.75 -31.32 3.65
CA SER A 245 23.34 -31.75 3.66
C SER A 245 23.06 -32.83 2.60
N ARG A 246 23.61 -32.69 1.39
CA ARG A 246 23.52 -33.72 0.35
C ARG A 246 24.20 -35.01 0.77
N SER A 247 25.37 -34.95 1.39
CA SER A 247 26.08 -36.13 1.90
C SER A 247 25.32 -36.80 3.05
N GLU A 248 24.72 -36.03 3.96
CA GLU A 248 23.89 -36.54 5.05
C GLU A 248 22.61 -37.18 4.53
N ASN A 249 21.94 -36.55 3.56
CA ASN A 249 20.77 -37.12 2.91
C ASN A 249 21.11 -38.36 2.09
N SER A 250 22.27 -38.39 1.43
CA SER A 250 22.76 -39.60 0.76
C SER A 250 23.01 -40.71 1.76
N ASN A 251 23.61 -40.42 2.92
CA ASN A 251 23.83 -41.39 3.99
C ASN A 251 22.52 -41.86 4.62
N LYS A 252 21.55 -40.96 4.83
CA LYS A 252 20.20 -41.32 5.29
C LYS A 252 19.48 -42.18 4.26
N SER A 253 19.57 -41.84 2.98
CA SER A 253 18.99 -42.64 1.90
C SER A 253 19.63 -44.03 1.86
N ASN A 254 20.96 -44.12 1.98
CA ASN A 254 21.66 -45.39 2.04
C ASN A 254 21.23 -46.21 3.26
N LYS A 255 21.11 -45.59 4.45
CA LYS A 255 20.57 -46.25 5.64
C LYS A 255 19.13 -46.72 5.45
N ILE A 256 18.28 -45.92 4.81
CA ILE A 256 16.90 -46.33 4.48
C ILE A 256 16.91 -47.48 3.48
N TYR A 257 17.80 -47.50 2.49
CA TYR A 257 17.95 -48.64 1.58
C TYR A 257 18.44 -49.89 2.32
N GLU A 258 19.41 -49.76 3.22
CA GLU A 258 19.88 -50.85 4.08
C GLU A 258 18.78 -51.36 5.02
N ASP A 259 18.01 -50.46 5.65
CA ASP A 259 16.89 -50.81 6.51
C ASP A 259 15.74 -51.41 5.71
N LEU A 260 15.46 -50.93 4.50
CA LEU A 260 14.43 -51.49 3.62
C LEU A 260 14.85 -52.88 3.13
N GLN A 261 16.13 -53.08 2.84
CA GLN A 261 16.67 -54.40 2.51
C GLN A 261 16.62 -55.33 3.73
N ARG A 262 17.00 -54.86 4.92
CA ARG A 262 16.88 -55.62 6.17
C ARG A 262 15.43 -55.98 6.46
N ILE A 263 14.49 -55.04 6.39
CA ILE A 263 13.06 -55.28 6.59
C ILE A 263 12.51 -56.20 5.52
N SER A 264 12.94 -56.08 4.25
CA SER A 264 12.56 -57.02 3.19
C SER A 264 13.07 -58.42 3.49
N ASP A 265 14.28 -58.57 4.00
CA ASP A 265 14.85 -59.87 4.34
C ASP A 265 14.20 -60.44 5.62
N GLU A 266 13.94 -59.62 6.63
CA GLU A 266 13.15 -59.96 7.82
C GLU A 266 11.70 -60.30 7.45
N ALA A 267 11.10 -59.62 6.48
CA ALA A 267 9.76 -59.89 5.95
C ALA A 267 9.73 -61.22 5.21
N LYS A 268 10.75 -61.53 4.40
CA LYS A 268 10.90 -62.86 3.79
C LYS A 268 11.12 -63.94 4.83
N GLU A 269 11.93 -63.68 5.86
CA GLU A 269 12.18 -64.64 6.93
C GLU A 269 10.92 -64.85 7.78
N THR A 270 10.16 -63.79 8.07
CA THR A 270 8.85 -63.91 8.73
C THR A 270 7.82 -64.54 7.83
N GLU A 271 7.84 -64.31 6.52
CA GLU A 271 6.93 -64.96 5.58
C GLU A 271 7.24 -66.46 5.45
N LEU A 272 8.53 -66.84 5.46
CA LEU A 272 8.97 -68.23 5.58
C LEU A 272 8.60 -68.83 6.94
N LYS A 273 8.75 -68.08 8.05
CA LYS A 273 8.29 -68.51 9.37
C LYS A 273 6.77 -68.59 9.42
N ILE A 274 6.02 -67.73 8.74
CA ILE A 274 4.57 -67.78 8.64
C ILE A 274 4.16 -68.96 7.78
N GLN A 275 4.88 -69.28 6.70
CA GLN A 275 4.65 -70.50 5.94
C GLN A 275 4.93 -71.73 6.77
N ASP A 276 6.06 -71.79 7.49
CA ASP A 276 6.42 -72.89 8.39
C ASP A 276 5.44 -72.98 9.57
N LEU A 277 5.03 -71.85 10.14
CA LEU A 277 4.01 -71.78 11.19
C LEU A 277 2.63 -72.10 10.64
N LYS A 278 2.30 -71.79 9.39
CA LYS A 278 1.05 -72.21 8.74
C LYS A 278 1.07 -73.70 8.44
N LEU A 279 2.21 -74.25 8.08
CA LEU A 279 2.39 -75.69 7.86
C LEU A 279 2.34 -76.44 9.19
N LYS A 280 2.93 -75.86 10.24
CA LYS A 280 2.76 -76.30 11.63
C LYS A 280 1.35 -76.06 12.13
N GLU A 281 0.66 -74.97 11.76
CA GLU A 281 -0.73 -74.69 12.13
C GLU A 281 -1.67 -75.63 11.39
N THR A 282 -1.39 -76.01 10.15
CA THR A 282 -2.16 -77.04 9.43
C THR A 282 -1.87 -78.40 10.02
N ASN A 283 -0.63 -78.73 10.33
CA ASN A 283 -0.31 -80.01 10.98
C ASN A 283 -0.86 -80.07 12.40
N LEU A 284 -0.76 -78.99 13.17
CA LEU A 284 -1.37 -78.84 14.49
C LEU A 284 -2.88 -78.73 14.37
N ARG A 285 -3.46 -78.20 13.29
CA ARG A 285 -4.91 -78.23 13.02
C ARG A 285 -5.36 -79.62 12.66
N ASP A 286 -4.58 -80.37 11.91
CA ASP A 286 -4.88 -81.76 11.54
C ASP A 286 -4.70 -82.66 12.76
N GLU A 287 -3.70 -82.42 13.60
CA GLU A 287 -3.53 -83.02 14.92
C GLU A 287 -4.64 -82.56 15.84
N LEU A 288 -5.02 -81.28 15.87
CA LEU A 288 -6.13 -80.74 16.67
C LEU A 288 -7.48 -81.18 16.14
N ASP A 289 -7.63 -81.51 14.85
CA ASP A 289 -8.81 -82.07 14.24
C ASP A 289 -8.87 -83.58 14.49
N GLN A 290 -7.73 -84.28 14.51
CA GLN A 290 -7.65 -85.64 15.02
C GLN A 290 -7.97 -85.69 16.51
N MET A 291 -7.37 -84.82 17.31
CA MET A 291 -7.60 -84.68 18.74
C MET A 291 -9.00 -84.13 19.00
N ASN A 292 -9.59 -83.31 18.11
CA ASN A 292 -10.98 -82.87 18.18
C ASN A 292 -11.96 -83.94 17.72
N ASN A 293 -11.55 -84.85 16.82
CA ASN A 293 -12.35 -86.01 16.43
C ASN A 293 -12.31 -87.07 17.54
N GLU A 294 -11.15 -87.31 18.13
CA GLU A 294 -10.99 -88.10 19.37
C GLU A 294 -11.75 -87.42 20.51
N LYS A 295 -11.65 -86.10 20.66
CA LYS A 295 -12.47 -85.31 21.59
C LYS A 295 -13.92 -85.39 21.20
N SER A 296 -14.33 -85.40 19.94
CA SER A 296 -15.73 -85.52 19.52
C SER A 296 -16.26 -86.92 19.79
N GLU A 297 -15.42 -87.94 19.75
CA GLU A 297 -15.72 -89.30 20.15
C GLU A 297 -15.79 -89.43 21.68
N TYR A 298 -14.86 -88.81 22.41
CA TYR A 298 -14.91 -88.64 23.85
C TYR A 298 -16.03 -87.73 24.31
N VAL A 299 -16.45 -86.74 23.51
CA VAL A 299 -17.56 -85.80 23.71
C VAL A 299 -18.85 -86.46 23.28
N SER A 300 -18.83 -87.44 22.38
CA SER A 300 -19.97 -88.32 22.10
C SER A 300 -20.17 -89.28 23.27
N ARG A 301 -19.08 -89.83 23.81
CA ARG A 301 -19.09 -90.58 25.08
C ARG A 301 -19.46 -89.68 26.25
N LYS A 302 -18.97 -88.44 26.29
CA LYS A 302 -19.32 -87.39 27.24
C LYS A 302 -20.77 -87.03 27.06
N THR A 303 -21.32 -86.92 25.86
CA THR A 303 -22.73 -86.59 25.64
C THR A 303 -23.61 -87.77 25.99
N ARG A 304 -23.11 -89.01 25.87
CA ARG A 304 -23.78 -90.23 26.33
C ARG A 304 -23.79 -90.30 27.86
N PHE A 305 -22.65 -90.08 28.51
CA PHE A 305 -22.56 -89.93 29.97
C PHE A 305 -23.22 -88.64 30.47
N GLU A 306 -23.26 -87.58 29.67
CA GLU A 306 -23.99 -86.34 29.91
C GLU A 306 -25.45 -86.63 29.71
N PHE A 307 -25.88 -87.54 28.83
CA PHE A 307 -27.26 -88.00 28.65
C PHE A 307 -27.68 -88.89 29.81
N ASP A 308 -26.79 -89.71 30.34
CA ASP A 308 -27.02 -90.47 31.57
C ASP A 308 -26.99 -89.53 32.80
N ILE A 309 -26.10 -88.53 32.79
CA ILE A 309 -26.18 -87.36 33.67
C ILE A 309 -27.45 -86.60 33.37
N LYS A 310 -27.96 -86.55 32.14
CA LYS A 310 -29.15 -85.81 31.71
C LYS A 310 -30.41 -86.54 32.10
N ASP A 311 -30.38 -87.85 32.27
CA ASP A 311 -31.42 -88.63 32.91
C ASP A 311 -31.38 -88.37 34.43
N ILE A 312 -30.19 -88.16 35.00
CA ILE A 312 -30.00 -87.61 36.35
C ILE A 312 -30.30 -86.08 36.40
N GLU A 313 -30.20 -85.34 35.29
CA GLU A 313 -30.60 -83.95 35.10
C GLU A 313 -32.05 -83.87 34.65
N ASP A 314 -32.73 -84.96 34.33
CA ASP A 314 -34.16 -85.04 34.01
C ASP A 314 -34.91 -85.28 35.32
N GLU A 315 -34.23 -85.94 36.24
CA GLU A 315 -34.41 -85.79 37.65
C GLU A 315 -34.12 -84.33 38.11
N SER A 316 -33.17 -83.60 37.47
CA SER A 316 -33.03 -82.13 37.61
C SER A 316 -34.06 -81.34 36.80
N ARG A 317 -34.69 -81.92 35.79
CA ARG A 317 -35.90 -81.41 35.14
C ARG A 317 -37.08 -81.61 36.05
N GLN A 318 -37.02 -82.51 37.03
CA GLN A 318 -37.92 -82.54 38.17
C GLN A 318 -37.62 -81.41 39.18
N ALA A 319 -36.37 -80.94 39.27
CA ALA A 319 -36.00 -79.69 39.96
C ALA A 319 -36.28 -78.43 39.13
N THR A 320 -36.38 -78.55 37.80
CA THR A 320 -36.80 -77.49 36.87
C THR A 320 -38.33 -77.43 36.80
N LEU A 321 -39.01 -78.57 36.92
CA LEU A 321 -40.44 -78.67 37.21
C LEU A 321 -40.74 -78.18 38.62
N SER A 322 -39.87 -78.42 39.60
CA SER A 322 -40.02 -77.79 40.93
C SER A 322 -39.69 -76.30 40.89
N SER A 323 -38.88 -75.83 39.94
CA SER A 323 -38.60 -74.40 39.69
C SER A 323 -39.74 -73.70 38.95
N ASP A 324 -40.40 -74.38 38.01
CA ASP A 324 -41.60 -73.90 37.34
C ASP A 324 -42.83 -74.02 38.25
N LEU A 325 -42.94 -75.09 39.04
CA LEU A 325 -43.90 -75.20 40.14
C LEU A 325 -43.61 -74.11 41.16
N ALA A 326 -42.36 -73.89 41.58
CA ALA A 326 -41.96 -72.78 42.46
C ALA A 326 -42.27 -71.42 41.84
N ARG A 327 -42.14 -71.19 40.53
CA ARG A 327 -42.59 -69.96 39.84
C ARG A 327 -44.11 -69.81 39.84
N THR A 328 -44.86 -70.89 39.65
CA THR A 328 -46.33 -70.88 39.77
C THR A 328 -46.80 -70.73 41.23
N GLU A 329 -46.03 -71.27 42.18
CA GLU A 329 -46.22 -71.11 43.62
C GLU A 329 -45.82 -69.70 44.05
N LEU A 330 -44.80 -69.09 43.44
CA LEU A 330 -44.33 -67.72 43.68
C LEU A 330 -45.35 -66.72 43.16
N THR A 331 -45.96 -66.95 42.00
CA THR A 331 -47.11 -66.16 41.53
C THR A 331 -48.40 -66.41 42.34
N ARG A 332 -48.58 -67.61 42.91
CA ARG A 332 -49.67 -67.91 43.87
C ARG A 332 -49.44 -67.21 45.22
N ILE A 333 -48.21 -67.24 45.73
CA ILE A 333 -47.75 -66.56 46.94
C ILE A 333 -47.82 -65.04 46.71
N GLU A 334 -47.49 -64.50 45.54
CA GLU A 334 -47.67 -63.07 45.21
C GLU A 334 -49.15 -62.67 45.19
N LYS A 335 -50.06 -63.53 44.72
CA LYS A 335 -51.50 -63.31 44.85
C LYS A 335 -52.00 -63.45 46.29
N GLN A 336 -51.42 -64.35 47.07
CA GLN A 336 -51.72 -64.49 48.51
C GLN A 336 -51.14 -63.33 49.32
N ILE A 337 -49.99 -62.78 48.94
CA ILE A 337 -49.38 -61.55 49.48
C ILE A 337 -50.29 -60.39 49.15
N LYS A 338 -50.77 -60.24 47.90
CA LYS A 338 -51.76 -59.20 47.57
C LYS A 338 -53.06 -59.33 48.37
N ARG A 339 -53.58 -60.55 48.54
CA ARG A 339 -54.78 -60.78 49.38
C ARG A 339 -54.52 -60.49 50.85
N ALA A 340 -53.36 -60.90 51.37
CA ALA A 340 -52.96 -60.62 52.73
C ALA A 340 -52.66 -59.13 52.94
N GLU A 341 -52.12 -58.41 51.95
CA GLU A 341 -51.95 -56.96 51.93
C GLU A 341 -53.31 -56.25 51.87
N ASP A 342 -54.25 -56.75 51.07
CA ASP A 342 -55.62 -56.21 50.99
C ASP A 342 -56.40 -56.47 52.30
N ASP A 343 -56.25 -57.64 52.90
CA ASP A 343 -56.89 -57.97 54.19
C ASP A 343 -56.19 -57.24 55.35
N LEU A 344 -54.86 -57.04 55.28
CA LEU A 344 -54.13 -56.16 56.19
C LEU A 344 -54.58 -54.70 56.03
N ASN A 345 -54.85 -54.24 54.81
CA ASN A 345 -55.36 -52.89 54.53
C ASN A 345 -56.83 -52.70 54.97
N LYS A 346 -57.62 -53.78 55.11
CA LYS A 346 -58.95 -53.74 55.74
C LYS A 346 -58.85 -53.76 57.27
N ILE A 347 -57.92 -54.55 57.81
CA ILE A 347 -57.71 -54.68 59.26
C ILE A 347 -56.95 -53.47 59.82
N LEU A 348 -56.10 -52.79 59.04
CA LEU A 348 -55.35 -51.59 59.43
C LEU A 348 -56.24 -50.45 59.95
N PRO A 349 -57.29 -50.01 59.23
CA PRO A 349 -58.19 -48.98 59.76
C PRO A 349 -59.01 -49.48 60.96
N GLU A 350 -59.29 -50.78 61.07
CA GLU A 350 -59.96 -51.36 62.24
C GLU A 350 -59.04 -51.44 63.46
N TYR A 351 -57.75 -51.76 63.27
CA TYR A 351 -56.69 -51.69 64.26
C TYR A 351 -56.41 -50.24 64.67
N ASP A 352 -56.31 -49.30 63.73
CA ASP A 352 -56.11 -47.88 64.04
C ASP A 352 -57.32 -47.32 64.79
N ASN A 353 -58.54 -47.75 64.46
CA ASN A 353 -59.75 -47.41 65.22
C ASN A 353 -59.73 -48.04 66.62
N LEU A 354 -59.28 -49.29 66.78
CA LEU A 354 -59.12 -49.93 68.09
C LEU A 354 -57.98 -49.33 68.92
N CYS A 355 -56.90 -48.87 68.29
CA CYS A 355 -55.82 -48.11 68.93
C CYS A 355 -56.29 -46.72 69.35
N ASN A 356 -57.12 -46.07 68.55
CA ASN A 356 -57.76 -44.80 68.95
C ASN A 356 -58.75 -45.03 70.09
N GLN A 357 -59.56 -46.08 70.05
CA GLN A 357 -60.49 -46.45 71.12
C GLN A 357 -59.75 -46.87 72.39
N GLU A 358 -58.65 -47.61 72.27
CA GLU A 358 -57.79 -47.92 73.40
C GLU A 358 -57.12 -46.66 73.94
N PHE A 359 -56.62 -45.76 73.10
CA PHE A 359 -56.05 -44.49 73.54
C PHE A 359 -57.10 -43.65 74.28
N GLU A 360 -58.33 -43.57 73.77
CA GLU A 360 -59.46 -42.90 74.42
C GLU A 360 -59.85 -43.58 75.73
N LEU A 361 -60.00 -44.91 75.76
CA LEU A 361 -60.33 -45.67 76.97
C LEU A 361 -59.19 -45.66 78.00
N THR A 362 -57.92 -45.60 77.54
CA THR A 362 -56.73 -45.47 78.40
C THR A 362 -56.67 -44.08 78.98
N GLN A 363 -56.91 -43.05 78.16
CA GLN A 363 -57.02 -41.68 78.61
C GLN A 363 -58.15 -41.54 79.64
N GLU A 364 -59.32 -42.12 79.38
CA GLU A 364 -60.48 -42.09 80.28
C GLU A 364 -60.23 -42.91 81.56
N ARG A 365 -59.58 -44.07 81.46
CA ARG A 365 -59.13 -44.87 82.61
C ARG A 365 -58.11 -44.09 83.45
N ASP A 366 -57.09 -43.52 82.84
CA ASP A 366 -56.03 -42.78 83.53
C ASP A 366 -56.58 -41.54 84.20
N LEU A 367 -57.55 -40.86 83.56
CA LEU A 367 -58.32 -39.79 84.19
C LEU A 367 -59.11 -40.30 85.41
N CYS A 368 -59.78 -41.44 85.32
CA CYS A 368 -60.51 -42.02 86.44
C CYS A 368 -59.57 -42.53 87.56
N GLU A 369 -58.44 -43.16 87.24
CA GLU A 369 -57.43 -43.57 88.21
C GLU A 369 -56.75 -42.39 88.87
N GLN A 370 -56.44 -41.32 88.13
CA GLN A 370 -55.96 -40.07 88.71
C GLN A 370 -57.01 -39.48 89.66
N LYS A 371 -58.28 -39.39 89.26
CA LYS A 371 -59.37 -38.93 90.14
C LYS A 371 -59.49 -39.79 91.40
N ARG A 372 -59.40 -41.12 91.28
CA ARG A 372 -59.40 -42.04 92.42
C ARG A 372 -58.18 -41.82 93.32
N ASN A 373 -56.98 -41.75 92.74
CA ASN A 373 -55.74 -41.51 93.48
C ASN A 373 -55.73 -40.13 94.15
N GLU A 374 -56.39 -39.14 93.56
CA GLU A 374 -56.58 -37.82 94.15
C GLU A 374 -57.54 -37.86 95.33
N ILE A 375 -58.63 -38.63 95.27
CA ILE A 375 -59.52 -38.85 96.43
C ILE A 375 -58.80 -39.64 97.52
N TYR A 376 -57.97 -40.65 97.20
CA TYR A 376 -57.10 -41.29 98.19
C TYR A 376 -56.03 -40.33 98.74
N ALA A 377 -55.51 -39.43 97.91
CA ALA A 377 -54.62 -38.38 98.37
C ALA A 377 -55.36 -37.38 99.28
N LYS A 378 -56.66 -37.12 99.12
CA LYS A 378 -57.48 -36.37 100.09
C LYS A 378 -57.40 -37.03 101.47
N GLN A 379 -57.60 -38.35 101.53
CA GLN A 379 -57.49 -39.13 102.75
C GLN A 379 -56.07 -39.05 103.36
N GLY A 380 -55.03 -39.22 102.53
CA GLY A 380 -53.63 -39.11 102.96
C GLY A 380 -53.22 -37.71 103.44
N ARG A 381 -53.87 -36.64 102.93
CA ARG A 381 -53.64 -35.25 103.35
C ARG A 381 -54.18 -34.99 104.76
N SER A 382 -55.21 -35.68 105.22
CA SER A 382 -55.67 -35.62 106.62
C SER A 382 -54.65 -36.17 107.62
N ASN A 383 -53.76 -37.06 107.19
CA ASN A 383 -52.66 -37.55 108.02
C ASN A 383 -51.43 -36.61 108.01
N ARG A 384 -51.35 -35.69 107.04
CA ARG A 384 -50.18 -34.84 106.79
C ARG A 384 -50.35 -33.40 107.28
N PHE A 385 -51.57 -32.91 107.42
CA PHE A 385 -51.90 -31.56 107.89
C PHE A 385 -52.88 -31.65 109.05
N THR A 386 -52.62 -30.92 110.14
CA THR A 386 -53.44 -30.97 111.37
C THR A 386 -54.60 -29.96 111.34
N THR A 387 -54.55 -28.96 110.44
CA THR A 387 -55.59 -27.91 110.34
C THR A 387 -56.04 -27.65 108.89
N LYS A 388 -57.29 -27.21 108.73
CA LYS A 388 -57.90 -26.84 107.44
C LYS A 388 -57.11 -25.75 106.74
N GLU A 389 -56.60 -24.79 107.50
CA GLU A 389 -55.84 -23.66 106.98
C GLU A 389 -54.49 -24.07 106.38
N GLU A 390 -53.75 -24.98 107.02
CA GLU A 390 -52.48 -25.51 106.50
C GLU A 390 -52.67 -26.33 105.23
N ARG A 391 -53.69 -27.18 105.19
CA ARG A 391 -54.07 -27.95 104.01
C ARG A 391 -54.51 -27.04 102.88
N ASP A 392 -55.40 -26.07 103.13
CA ASP A 392 -55.86 -25.13 102.10
C ASP A 392 -54.73 -24.21 101.60
N LYS A 393 -53.73 -23.92 102.44
CA LYS A 393 -52.52 -23.19 102.03
C LYS A 393 -51.62 -24.03 101.13
N TRP A 394 -51.47 -25.33 101.44
CA TRP A 394 -50.74 -26.28 100.60
C TRP A 394 -51.48 -26.54 99.28
N VAL A 395 -52.79 -26.81 99.30
CA VAL A 395 -53.63 -26.99 98.09
C VAL A 395 -53.59 -25.74 97.22
N ARG A 396 -53.67 -24.53 97.80
CA ARG A 396 -53.47 -23.28 97.06
C ARG A 396 -52.09 -23.17 96.43
N ASN A 397 -51.03 -23.63 97.09
CA ASN A 397 -49.68 -23.65 96.51
C ASN A 397 -49.53 -24.71 95.42
N GLU A 398 -50.09 -25.91 95.59
CA GLU A 398 -50.07 -26.98 94.60
C GLU A 398 -50.89 -26.60 93.37
N LEU A 399 -52.07 -25.98 93.56
CA LEU A 399 -52.84 -25.37 92.47
C LEU A 399 -52.05 -24.29 91.76
N LYS A 400 -51.32 -23.43 92.47
CA LYS A 400 -50.44 -22.45 91.83
C LYS A 400 -49.35 -23.14 90.99
N ILE A 401 -48.80 -24.27 91.45
CA ILE A 401 -47.78 -25.03 90.71
C ILE A 401 -48.38 -25.68 89.46
N VAL A 402 -49.51 -26.36 89.59
CA VAL A 402 -50.22 -27.02 88.47
C VAL A 402 -50.73 -25.99 87.46
N HIS A 403 -51.32 -24.89 87.93
CA HIS A 403 -51.78 -23.78 87.09
C HIS A 403 -50.60 -23.14 86.34
N LYS A 404 -49.48 -22.88 87.03
CA LYS A 404 -48.25 -22.38 86.40
C LYS A 404 -47.70 -23.35 85.35
N ALA A 405 -47.72 -24.65 85.61
CA ALA A 405 -47.27 -25.66 84.65
C ALA A 405 -48.20 -25.76 83.42
N MET A 406 -49.52 -25.69 83.62
CA MET A 406 -50.51 -25.62 82.54
C MET A 406 -50.35 -24.35 81.71
N ASP A 407 -50.22 -23.19 82.35
CA ASP A 407 -50.04 -21.90 81.69
C ASP A 407 -48.71 -21.84 80.92
N GLN A 408 -47.66 -22.45 81.46
CA GLN A 408 -46.39 -22.61 80.74
C GLN A 408 -46.55 -23.46 79.48
N LYS A 409 -47.20 -24.62 79.56
CA LYS A 409 -47.42 -25.48 78.38
C LYS A 409 -48.42 -24.86 77.38
N LYS A 410 -49.51 -24.24 77.84
CA LYS A 410 -50.48 -23.51 76.98
C LYS A 410 -49.86 -22.28 76.34
N SER A 411 -49.05 -21.51 77.06
CA SER A 411 -48.35 -20.36 76.49
C SER A 411 -47.29 -20.80 75.47
N LEU A 412 -46.60 -21.92 75.69
CA LEU A 412 -45.68 -22.50 74.72
C LEU A 412 -46.41 -23.00 73.46
N MET A 413 -47.53 -23.70 73.62
CA MET A 413 -48.38 -24.16 72.52
C MET A 413 -48.93 -22.97 71.72
N LYS A 414 -49.40 -21.91 72.39
CA LYS A 414 -49.88 -20.69 71.75
C LYS A 414 -48.75 -19.96 71.01
N LYS A 415 -47.56 -19.82 71.62
CA LYS A 415 -46.38 -19.25 70.94
C LYS A 415 -46.02 -20.02 69.67
N LEU A 416 -45.97 -21.36 69.74
CA LEU A 416 -45.67 -22.19 68.57
C LEU A 416 -46.76 -22.10 67.48
N SER A 417 -48.03 -21.98 67.88
CA SER A 417 -49.15 -21.75 66.96
C SER A 417 -49.09 -20.37 66.30
N ASP A 418 -48.84 -19.32 67.08
CA ASP A 418 -48.72 -17.94 66.60
C ASP A 418 -47.52 -17.80 65.65
N GLU A 419 -46.40 -18.46 65.98
CA GLU A 419 -45.23 -18.58 65.10
C GLU A 419 -45.60 -19.29 63.79
N LEU A 420 -46.31 -20.42 63.84
CA LEU A 420 -46.75 -21.16 62.65
C LEU A 420 -47.66 -20.31 61.75
N THR A 421 -48.55 -19.50 62.34
CA THR A 421 -49.38 -18.55 61.58
C THR A 421 -48.56 -17.42 60.98
N SER A 422 -47.61 -16.86 61.74
CA SER A 422 -46.73 -15.79 61.25
C SER A 422 -45.80 -16.26 60.13
N ASP A 423 -45.32 -17.50 60.20
CA ASP A 423 -44.48 -18.13 59.17
C ASP A 423 -45.31 -18.36 57.90
N LYS A 424 -46.58 -18.80 58.02
CA LYS A 424 -47.51 -18.91 56.89
C LYS A 424 -47.77 -17.58 56.19
N GLU A 425 -48.09 -16.53 56.95
CA GLU A 425 -48.30 -15.19 56.38
C GLU A 425 -47.05 -14.65 55.68
N ARG A 426 -45.86 -14.92 56.23
CA ARG A 426 -44.58 -14.55 55.59
C ARG A 426 -44.35 -15.34 54.32
N THR A 427 -44.61 -16.65 54.30
CA THR A 427 -44.49 -17.45 53.07
C THR A 427 -45.43 -16.98 51.97
N ASP A 428 -46.68 -16.61 52.30
CA ASP A 428 -47.64 -16.11 51.31
C ASP A 428 -47.24 -14.75 50.75
N LYS A 429 -46.76 -13.83 51.62
CA LYS A 429 -46.19 -12.54 51.18
C LYS A 429 -45.01 -12.73 50.24
N PHE A 430 -44.07 -13.61 50.58
CA PHE A 430 -42.92 -13.89 49.71
C PHE A 430 -43.31 -14.58 48.40
N ARG A 431 -44.36 -15.42 48.38
CA ARG A 431 -44.90 -15.99 47.12
C ARG A 431 -45.43 -14.90 46.18
N VAL A 432 -46.16 -13.93 46.70
CA VAL A 432 -46.66 -12.78 45.91
C VAL A 432 -45.49 -11.91 45.42
N GLU A 433 -44.50 -11.63 46.28
CA GLU A 433 -43.29 -10.88 45.87
C GLU A 433 -42.50 -11.61 44.77
N ILE A 434 -42.38 -12.94 44.85
CA ILE A 434 -41.71 -13.74 43.82
C ILE A 434 -42.45 -13.65 42.49
N GLU A 435 -43.78 -13.72 42.48
CA GLU A 435 -44.56 -13.64 41.24
C GLU A 435 -44.48 -12.24 40.59
N GLN A 436 -44.45 -11.19 41.39
CA GLN A 436 -44.26 -9.82 40.89
C GLN A 436 -42.84 -9.65 40.32
N LYS A 437 -41.81 -10.02 41.09
CA LYS A 437 -40.41 -9.93 40.67
C LYS A 437 -40.12 -10.82 39.46
N SER A 438 -40.77 -11.98 39.31
CA SER A 438 -40.59 -12.82 38.12
C SER A 438 -41.13 -12.13 36.86
N LYS A 439 -42.31 -11.49 36.94
CA LYS A 439 -42.88 -10.73 35.82
C LYS A 439 -42.00 -9.54 35.41
N ASP A 440 -41.40 -8.85 36.37
CA ASP A 440 -40.50 -7.73 36.09
C ASP A 440 -39.16 -8.19 35.51
N LEU A 441 -38.69 -9.36 35.94
CA LEU A 441 -37.50 -10.02 35.41
C LEU A 441 -37.71 -10.45 33.94
N ASP A 442 -38.88 -10.98 33.60
CA ASP A 442 -39.26 -11.30 32.21
C ASP A 442 -39.33 -10.05 31.32
N LYS A 443 -39.91 -8.94 31.82
CA LYS A 443 -39.93 -7.66 31.09
C LYS A 443 -38.53 -7.11 30.83
N GLN A 444 -37.64 -7.18 31.83
CA GLN A 444 -36.26 -6.76 31.66
C GLN A 444 -35.50 -7.68 30.70
N GLN A 445 -35.80 -8.96 30.70
CA GLN A 445 -35.23 -9.90 29.73
C GLN A 445 -35.63 -9.56 28.30
N GLN A 446 -36.91 -9.25 28.04
CA GLN A 446 -37.37 -8.77 26.74
C GLN A 446 -36.70 -7.45 26.33
N ALA A 447 -36.54 -6.50 27.27
CA ALA A 447 -35.86 -5.24 26.99
C ALA A 447 -34.37 -5.43 26.62
N ILE A 448 -33.69 -6.39 27.25
CA ILE A 448 -32.31 -6.78 26.90
C ILE A 448 -32.28 -7.39 25.50
N GLU A 449 -33.17 -8.32 25.17
CA GLU A 449 -33.24 -8.94 23.84
C GLU A 449 -33.49 -7.93 22.72
N ASP A 450 -34.38 -6.96 22.94
CA ASP A 450 -34.65 -5.90 21.96
C ASP A 450 -33.47 -4.93 21.80
N ALA A 451 -32.75 -4.63 22.88
CA ALA A 451 -31.53 -3.84 22.82
C ALA A 451 -30.39 -4.60 22.11
N GLU A 452 -30.26 -5.90 22.34
CA GLU A 452 -29.29 -6.77 21.67
C GLU A 452 -29.57 -6.89 20.17
N LYS A 453 -30.84 -7.01 19.75
CA LYS A 453 -31.22 -6.96 18.33
C LYS A 453 -30.80 -5.65 17.67
N LYS A 454 -31.11 -4.50 18.29
CA LYS A 454 -30.68 -3.19 17.78
C LYS A 454 -29.16 -3.06 17.71
N ASN A 455 -28.44 -3.61 18.68
CA ASN A 455 -26.98 -3.61 18.68
C ASN A 455 -26.42 -4.46 17.53
N PHE A 456 -27.03 -5.62 17.26
CA PHE A 456 -26.69 -6.47 16.12
C PHE A 456 -26.89 -5.74 14.77
N ASP A 457 -28.02 -5.06 14.59
CA ASP A 457 -28.30 -4.28 13.38
C ASP A 457 -27.28 -3.13 13.18
N LEU A 458 -26.92 -2.44 14.26
CA LEU A 458 -25.89 -1.39 14.23
C LEU A 458 -24.51 -1.94 13.91
N GLN A 459 -24.16 -3.12 14.44
CA GLN A 459 -22.91 -3.80 14.15
C GLN A 459 -22.82 -4.20 12.67
N HIS A 460 -23.92 -4.74 12.10
CA HIS A 460 -23.99 -5.07 10.68
C HIS A 460 -23.84 -3.81 9.81
N ARG A 461 -24.53 -2.72 10.16
CA ARG A 461 -24.44 -1.44 9.44
C ARG A 461 -23.03 -0.84 9.50
N LYS A 462 -22.34 -0.99 10.64
CA LYS A 462 -20.92 -0.61 10.78
C LYS A 462 -20.04 -1.43 9.83
N GLU A 463 -20.21 -2.74 9.78
CA GLU A 463 -19.44 -3.62 8.89
C GLU A 463 -19.67 -3.29 7.41
N GLU A 464 -20.91 -3.03 7.01
CA GLU A 464 -21.24 -2.56 5.65
C GLU A 464 -20.59 -1.22 5.31
N ALA A 465 -20.66 -0.25 6.23
CA ALA A 465 -20.03 1.05 6.02
C ALA A 465 -18.50 0.93 5.95
N GLN A 466 -17.90 0.11 6.81
CA GLN A 466 -16.46 -0.15 6.84
C GLN A 466 -15.97 -0.85 5.58
N THR A 467 -16.72 -1.83 5.07
CA THR A 467 -16.38 -2.53 3.82
C THR A 467 -16.49 -1.60 2.62
N LYS A 468 -17.53 -0.77 2.53
CA LYS A 468 -17.66 0.27 1.50
C LYS A 468 -16.50 1.27 1.56
N ARG A 469 -16.16 1.76 2.76
CA ARG A 469 -15.00 2.63 2.99
C ARG A 469 -13.71 2.00 2.49
N ASN A 470 -13.42 0.76 2.88
CA ASN A 470 -12.21 0.06 2.48
C ASN A 470 -12.13 -0.14 0.95
N ASN A 471 -13.26 -0.42 0.30
CA ASN A 471 -13.31 -0.57 -1.16
C ASN A 471 -13.04 0.75 -1.88
N LEU A 472 -13.67 1.85 -1.45
CA LEU A 472 -13.42 3.18 -2.02
C LEU A 472 -11.98 3.65 -1.76
N TRP A 473 -11.44 3.38 -0.57
CA TRP A 473 -10.06 3.69 -0.25
C TRP A 473 -9.06 2.92 -1.13
N ARG A 474 -9.33 1.63 -1.40
CA ARG A 474 -8.54 0.84 -2.37
C ARG A 474 -8.61 1.43 -3.78
N GLN A 475 -9.80 1.84 -4.23
CA GLN A 475 -9.97 2.48 -5.54
C GLN A 475 -9.23 3.82 -5.63
N GLU A 476 -9.32 4.65 -4.59
CA GLU A 476 -8.60 5.92 -4.50
C GLU A 476 -7.09 5.69 -4.54
N THR A 477 -6.58 4.75 -3.75
CA THR A 477 -5.14 4.44 -3.72
C THR A 477 -4.65 3.93 -5.07
N GLN A 478 -5.42 3.07 -5.73
CA GLN A 478 -5.10 2.56 -7.06
C GLN A 478 -5.08 3.70 -8.11
N MET A 479 -6.11 4.55 -8.11
CA MET A 479 -6.17 5.70 -9.02
C MET A 479 -5.03 6.69 -8.77
N THR A 480 -4.68 6.95 -7.51
CA THR A 480 -3.55 7.82 -7.14
C THR A 480 -2.22 7.24 -7.61
N GLN A 481 -2.01 5.92 -7.47
CA GLN A 481 -0.82 5.26 -8.03
C GLN A 481 -0.77 5.35 -9.56
N ASP A 482 -1.90 5.12 -10.23
CA ASP A 482 -1.95 5.19 -11.69
C ASP A 482 -1.76 6.63 -12.20
N LEU A 483 -2.25 7.62 -11.46
CA LEU A 483 -2.01 9.03 -11.73
C LEU A 483 -0.52 9.38 -11.57
N ASN A 484 0.15 8.87 -10.53
CA ASN A 484 1.58 9.10 -10.35
C ASN A 484 2.40 8.48 -11.49
N LYS A 485 2.09 7.24 -11.90
CA LYS A 485 2.69 6.60 -13.08
C LYS A 485 2.48 7.45 -14.34
N LEU A 486 1.25 7.93 -14.55
CA LEU A 486 0.92 8.76 -15.70
C LEU A 486 1.67 10.11 -15.68
N LYS A 487 1.84 10.73 -14.50
CA LYS A 487 2.66 11.95 -14.32
C LYS A 487 4.14 11.70 -14.58
N GLU A 488 4.68 10.56 -14.18
CA GLU A 488 6.05 10.17 -14.50
C GLU A 488 6.26 9.95 -16.01
N GLU A 489 5.32 9.24 -16.66
CA GLU A 489 5.34 9.05 -18.11
C GLU A 489 5.20 10.37 -18.87
N TYR A 490 4.32 11.26 -18.39
CA TYR A 490 4.18 12.61 -18.91
C TYR A 490 5.50 13.40 -18.81
N SER A 491 6.16 13.36 -17.65
CA SER A 491 7.45 14.04 -17.44
C SER A 491 8.54 13.51 -18.38
N LYS A 492 8.62 12.18 -18.57
CA LYS A 492 9.53 11.55 -19.54
C LYS A 492 9.20 11.97 -20.98
N CYS A 493 7.92 11.97 -21.34
CA CYS A 493 7.46 12.41 -22.66
C CYS A 493 7.80 13.89 -22.89
N GLU A 494 7.63 14.73 -21.88
CA GLU A 494 7.97 16.15 -21.93
C GLU A 494 9.48 16.38 -22.06
N GLN A 495 10.30 15.60 -21.35
CA GLN A 495 11.76 15.67 -21.46
C GLN A 495 12.25 15.24 -22.86
N ASN A 496 11.68 14.18 -23.43
CA ASN A 496 11.97 13.74 -24.81
C ASN A 496 11.52 14.77 -25.85
N LEU A 497 10.39 15.42 -25.62
CA LEU A 497 9.93 16.51 -26.47
C LEU A 497 10.87 17.72 -26.36
N ARG A 498 11.37 18.04 -25.15
CA ARG A 498 12.36 19.09 -24.91
C ARG A 498 13.69 18.86 -25.63
N SER A 499 14.20 17.63 -25.61
CA SER A 499 15.42 17.29 -26.35
C SER A 499 15.23 17.34 -27.87
N SER A 500 14.04 16.97 -28.38
CA SER A 500 13.77 16.89 -29.82
C SER A 500 13.37 18.24 -30.48
N MET A 501 12.67 19.12 -29.75
CA MET A 501 12.19 20.42 -30.25
C MET A 501 13.23 21.55 -30.14
N GLY A 502 14.25 21.39 -29.31
CA GLY A 502 15.13 22.48 -28.89
C GLY A 502 14.46 23.40 -27.88
N ARG A 503 15.25 23.89 -26.91
CA ARG A 503 14.75 24.67 -25.75
C ARG A 503 14.02 25.95 -26.16
N THR A 504 14.49 26.61 -27.21
CA THR A 504 14.00 27.94 -27.66
C THR A 504 12.58 27.89 -28.23
N ILE A 505 12.24 26.85 -28.99
CA ILE A 505 10.90 26.70 -29.60
C ILE A 505 9.86 26.39 -28.53
N LEU A 506 10.17 25.49 -27.59
CA LEU A 506 9.25 25.15 -26.51
C LEU A 506 8.99 26.31 -25.55
N GLN A 507 10.03 27.05 -25.18
CA GLN A 507 9.88 28.27 -24.39
C GLN A 507 9.01 29.30 -25.13
N GLY A 508 9.12 29.39 -26.47
CA GLY A 508 8.26 30.23 -27.30
C GLY A 508 6.78 29.82 -27.22
N ILE A 509 6.50 28.53 -27.35
CA ILE A 509 5.14 27.98 -27.24
C ILE A 509 4.54 28.22 -25.84
N GLU A 510 5.33 28.01 -24.78
CA GLU A 510 4.90 28.25 -23.39
C GLU A 510 4.63 29.73 -23.13
N SER A 511 5.50 30.61 -23.63
CA SER A 511 5.34 32.06 -23.53
C SER A 511 4.04 32.54 -24.16
N ILE A 512 3.69 32.01 -25.34
CA ILE A 512 2.42 32.34 -25.98
C ILE A 512 1.23 31.79 -25.23
N LYS A 513 1.30 30.56 -24.71
CA LYS A 513 0.23 30.01 -23.87
C LYS A 513 -0.01 30.87 -22.62
N GLN A 514 1.05 31.42 -22.01
CA GLN A 514 0.92 32.36 -20.89
C GLN A 514 0.24 33.67 -21.30
N ILE A 515 0.66 34.26 -22.43
CA ILE A 515 0.05 35.48 -22.98
C ILE A 515 -1.43 35.24 -23.31
N LEU A 516 -1.78 34.10 -23.91
CA LEU A 516 -3.15 33.76 -24.26
C LEU A 516 -4.05 33.62 -23.02
N LYS A 517 -3.58 32.95 -21.96
CA LYS A 517 -4.32 32.86 -20.68
C LYS A 517 -4.57 34.25 -20.06
N GLN A 518 -3.60 35.16 -20.16
CA GLN A 518 -3.79 36.54 -19.70
C GLN A 518 -4.79 37.28 -20.58
N CYS A 519 -4.72 37.11 -21.90
CA CYS A 519 -5.65 37.71 -22.86
C CYS A 519 -7.08 37.17 -22.74
N GLU A 520 -7.27 35.93 -22.27
CA GLU A 520 -8.59 35.38 -21.92
C GLU A 520 -9.21 36.08 -20.71
N THR A 521 -8.38 36.57 -19.79
CA THR A 521 -8.81 37.28 -18.57
C THR A 521 -9.10 38.76 -18.86
N ASP A 522 -8.37 39.38 -19.78
CA ASP A 522 -8.54 40.78 -20.18
C ASP A 522 -9.61 40.98 -21.26
N ARG A 523 -10.71 41.67 -20.92
CA ARG A 523 -11.81 41.98 -21.87
C ARG A 523 -11.37 42.72 -23.14
N GLN A 524 -10.26 43.47 -23.09
CA GLN A 524 -9.77 44.25 -24.23
C GLN A 524 -9.04 43.40 -25.30
N ASN A 525 -8.64 42.17 -24.98
CA ASN A 525 -7.81 41.32 -25.85
C ASN A 525 -8.55 40.07 -26.39
N GLN A 526 -9.88 40.02 -26.29
CA GLN A 526 -10.68 38.89 -26.80
C GLN A 526 -10.54 38.66 -28.30
N ASP A 527 -10.27 39.71 -29.09
CA ASP A 527 -10.05 39.60 -30.53
C ASP A 527 -8.79 38.78 -30.87
N ILE A 528 -7.77 38.84 -30.01
CA ILE A 528 -6.52 38.06 -30.16
C ILE A 528 -6.79 36.58 -29.96
N VAL A 529 -7.62 36.24 -28.96
CA VAL A 529 -7.98 34.85 -28.66
C VAL A 529 -8.85 34.25 -29.77
N LYS A 530 -9.79 35.03 -30.33
CA LYS A 530 -10.66 34.58 -31.43
C LYS A 530 -9.92 34.40 -32.76
N GLY A 531 -8.93 35.25 -33.04
CA GLY A 531 -8.16 35.22 -34.29
C GLY A 531 -6.88 34.37 -34.22
N TYR A 532 -6.67 33.60 -33.14
CA TYR A 532 -5.56 32.65 -33.00
C TYR A 532 -6.07 31.22 -33.17
N TYR A 533 -5.55 30.48 -34.16
CA TYR A 533 -6.04 29.15 -34.52
C TYR A 533 -5.17 27.99 -34.01
N GLY A 534 -4.14 28.28 -33.20
CA GLY A 534 -3.25 27.24 -32.64
C GLY A 534 -1.98 27.02 -33.44
N LEU A 535 -1.27 25.94 -33.12
CA LEU A 535 -0.08 25.52 -33.85
C LEU A 535 -0.50 24.73 -35.11
N LEU A 536 0.33 24.76 -36.15
CA LEU A 536 0.07 24.01 -37.37
C LEU A 536 -0.02 22.48 -37.11
N ILE A 537 0.76 21.96 -36.15
CA ILE A 537 0.69 20.56 -35.70
C ILE A 537 -0.67 20.15 -35.12
N ASP A 538 -1.38 21.06 -34.45
CA ASP A 538 -2.71 20.81 -33.89
C ASP A 538 -3.79 20.82 -34.99
N ALA A 539 -3.54 21.54 -36.07
CA ALA A 539 -4.48 21.79 -37.15
C ALA A 539 -4.49 20.71 -38.26
N ILE A 540 -3.56 19.75 -38.19
CA ILE A 540 -3.34 18.72 -39.22
C ILE A 540 -3.43 17.33 -38.61
N ASP A 541 -4.15 16.44 -39.31
CA ASP A 541 -4.23 15.02 -38.99
C ASP A 541 -3.77 14.10 -40.12
N CYS A 542 -2.99 13.07 -39.78
CA CYS A 542 -2.37 12.15 -40.73
C CYS A 542 -2.10 10.79 -40.11
N ASN A 543 -1.87 9.77 -40.95
CA ASN A 543 -1.52 8.42 -40.50
C ASN A 543 -0.09 8.38 -39.91
N LYS A 544 0.11 7.59 -38.85
CA LYS A 544 1.39 7.40 -38.15
C LYS A 544 2.53 6.98 -39.08
N SER A 545 2.23 6.22 -40.13
CA SER A 545 3.21 5.79 -41.14
C SER A 545 3.88 6.95 -41.88
N PHE A 546 3.28 8.15 -41.91
CA PHE A 546 3.81 9.32 -42.60
C PHE A 546 4.49 10.33 -41.68
N TYR A 547 4.54 10.09 -40.36
CA TYR A 547 5.08 11.07 -39.40
C TYR A 547 6.55 11.40 -39.68
N THR A 548 7.38 10.39 -39.95
CA THR A 548 8.81 10.58 -40.26
C THR A 548 9.00 11.42 -41.53
N ALA A 549 8.22 11.13 -42.58
CA ALA A 549 8.27 11.87 -43.83
C ALA A 549 7.84 13.34 -43.64
N ILE A 550 6.75 13.58 -42.90
CA ILE A 550 6.25 14.94 -42.62
C ILE A 550 7.25 15.73 -41.75
N GLU A 551 7.82 15.10 -40.72
CA GLU A 551 8.79 15.73 -39.83
C GLU A 551 10.09 16.10 -40.56
N SER A 552 10.58 15.22 -41.43
CA SER A 552 11.77 15.52 -42.24
C SER A 552 11.52 16.66 -43.23
N ALA A 553 10.36 16.66 -43.90
CA ALA A 553 10.05 17.65 -44.93
C ALA A 553 9.77 19.06 -44.37
N VAL A 554 9.17 19.15 -43.19
CA VAL A 554 8.64 20.41 -42.64
C VAL A 554 9.42 20.89 -41.40
N SER A 555 10.07 19.98 -40.67
CA SER A 555 10.95 20.23 -39.52
C SER A 555 10.37 21.25 -38.53
N SER A 556 10.96 22.45 -38.41
CA SER A 556 10.52 23.50 -37.48
C SER A 556 9.21 24.20 -37.88
N ARG A 557 8.78 24.10 -39.15
CA ARG A 557 7.55 24.77 -39.63
C ARG A 557 6.26 24.16 -39.09
N LEU A 558 6.33 22.94 -38.54
CA LEU A 558 5.21 22.29 -37.84
C LEU A 558 4.75 23.07 -36.60
N PHE A 559 5.65 23.85 -36.00
CA PHE A 559 5.39 24.62 -34.78
C PHE A 559 5.05 26.08 -35.05
N TYR A 560 4.69 26.41 -36.29
CA TYR A 560 4.27 27.76 -36.63
C TYR A 560 2.85 28.01 -36.13
N HIS A 561 2.62 29.19 -35.57
CA HIS A 561 1.35 29.61 -35.01
C HIS A 561 0.44 30.17 -36.10
N VAL A 562 -0.70 29.54 -36.35
CA VAL A 562 -1.66 29.98 -37.37
C VAL A 562 -2.55 31.08 -36.79
N VAL A 563 -2.57 32.24 -37.45
CA VAL A 563 -3.35 33.41 -37.02
C VAL A 563 -4.13 34.01 -38.18
N GLU A 564 -5.28 34.60 -37.87
CA GLU A 564 -6.17 35.19 -38.87
C GLU A 564 -5.52 36.36 -39.62
N SER A 565 -4.81 37.23 -38.89
CA SER A 565 -4.23 38.47 -39.41
C SER A 565 -2.81 38.74 -38.89
N ASP A 566 -1.98 39.37 -39.72
CA ASP A 566 -0.65 39.87 -39.37
C ASP A 566 -0.67 40.89 -38.22
N THR A 567 -1.75 41.66 -38.08
CA THR A 567 -1.98 42.58 -36.95
C THR A 567 -2.01 41.84 -35.60
N ILE A 568 -2.56 40.63 -35.56
CA ILE A 568 -2.62 39.79 -34.35
C ILE A 568 -1.22 39.25 -34.04
N ALA A 569 -0.48 38.79 -35.05
CA ALA A 569 0.90 38.33 -34.89
C ALA A 569 1.81 39.43 -34.30
N MET A 570 1.74 40.65 -34.84
CA MET A 570 2.54 41.78 -34.34
C MET A 570 2.18 42.17 -32.90
N ARG A 571 0.90 42.11 -32.53
CA ARG A 571 0.47 42.35 -31.15
C ARG A 571 1.00 41.29 -30.18
N LEU A 572 0.92 40.01 -30.55
CA LEU A 572 1.47 38.92 -29.74
C LEU A 572 2.98 39.05 -29.56
N LEU A 573 3.74 39.39 -30.61
CA LEU A 573 5.17 39.68 -30.50
C LEU A 573 5.47 40.88 -29.59
N LYS A 574 4.66 41.94 -29.68
CA LYS A 574 4.81 43.12 -28.81
C LYS A 574 4.58 42.76 -27.35
N LEU A 575 3.54 41.99 -27.04
CA LEU A 575 3.25 41.52 -25.68
C LEU A 575 4.37 40.63 -25.15
N MET A 576 4.88 39.70 -25.98
CA MET A 576 6.00 38.84 -25.62
C MET A 576 7.28 39.63 -25.30
N ASN A 577 7.60 40.65 -26.10
CA ASN A 577 8.74 41.53 -25.88
C ASN A 577 8.57 42.43 -24.64
N GLN A 578 7.36 42.96 -24.39
CA GLN A 578 7.07 43.78 -23.22
C GLN A 578 7.24 43.01 -21.92
N GLN A 579 6.83 41.74 -21.91
CA GLN A 579 6.96 40.84 -20.76
C GLN A 579 8.33 40.17 -20.66
N LYS A 580 9.24 40.45 -21.62
CA LYS A 580 10.59 39.86 -21.72
C LYS A 580 10.58 38.32 -21.66
N LEU A 581 9.58 37.72 -22.29
CA LEU A 581 9.44 36.27 -22.32
C LEU A 581 10.44 35.65 -23.31
N HIS A 582 11.01 34.51 -22.94
CA HIS A 582 12.04 33.83 -23.72
C HIS A 582 11.44 32.88 -24.76
N GLY A 583 12.04 32.83 -25.95
CA GLY A 583 11.71 31.84 -26.96
C GLY A 583 11.66 32.42 -28.37
N GLU A 584 11.61 31.52 -29.36
CA GLU A 584 11.45 31.87 -30.77
C GLU A 584 10.06 31.44 -31.22
N VAL A 585 9.37 32.33 -31.92
CA VAL A 585 8.01 32.08 -32.40
C VAL A 585 7.90 32.55 -33.84
N ASN A 586 7.34 31.68 -34.67
CA ASN A 586 7.00 31.96 -36.05
C ASN A 586 5.46 31.91 -36.24
N TYR A 587 4.91 32.89 -36.96
CA TYR A 587 3.47 33.02 -37.20
C TYR A 587 3.13 32.84 -38.69
N LEU A 588 1.96 32.26 -38.98
CA LEU A 588 1.37 32.10 -40.30
C LEU A 588 0.09 32.95 -40.42
N PRO A 589 0.20 34.22 -40.86
CA PRO A 589 -0.95 35.11 -41.02
C PRO A 589 -1.75 34.80 -42.29
N LEU A 590 -2.97 34.28 -42.13
CA LEU A 590 -3.82 33.81 -43.24
C LEU A 590 -4.22 34.91 -44.23
N ASN A 591 -4.24 36.18 -43.80
CA ASN A 591 -4.54 37.34 -44.66
C ASN A 591 -3.41 37.66 -45.65
N VAL A 592 -2.14 37.43 -45.29
CA VAL A 592 -0.96 37.76 -46.11
C VAL A 592 -0.50 36.58 -46.97
N LEU A 593 -0.77 35.35 -46.54
CA LEU A 593 -0.31 34.15 -47.23
C LEU A 593 -0.85 34.07 -48.66
N LYS A 594 0.08 34.00 -49.62
CA LYS A 594 -0.19 33.70 -51.03
C LYS A 594 0.01 32.22 -51.27
N VAL A 595 -0.99 31.60 -51.87
CA VAL A 595 -0.98 30.18 -52.24
C VAL A 595 -0.96 30.11 -53.77
N ASP A 596 0.02 29.39 -54.31
CA ASP A 596 0.14 29.17 -55.75
C ASP A 596 -0.77 27.99 -56.15
N ASN A 597 -1.42 28.07 -57.31
CA ASN A 597 -2.12 26.90 -57.87
C ASN A 597 -1.09 25.94 -58.48
N VAL A 598 -0.60 25.00 -57.66
CA VAL A 598 0.36 23.98 -58.08
C VAL A 598 -0.36 22.83 -58.80
N LYS A 599 0.12 22.47 -60.00
CA LYS A 599 -0.32 21.24 -60.68
C LYS A 599 0.58 20.09 -60.25
N TYR A 600 0.01 19.10 -59.58
CA TYR A 600 0.75 17.92 -59.12
C TYR A 600 1.01 16.95 -60.27
N PRO A 601 2.20 16.31 -60.32
CA PRO A 601 2.48 15.26 -61.30
C PRO A 601 1.56 14.06 -61.04
N ASN A 602 0.97 13.51 -62.11
CA ASN A 602 0.04 12.39 -62.03
C ASN A 602 0.79 11.08 -62.35
N THR A 603 1.78 10.75 -61.52
CA THR A 603 2.64 9.56 -61.66
C THR A 603 2.32 8.53 -60.57
N THR A 604 2.50 7.24 -60.87
CA THR A 604 2.26 6.15 -59.91
C THR A 604 3.27 6.10 -58.76
N ASP A 605 4.42 6.76 -58.93
CA ASP A 605 5.57 6.67 -58.03
C ASP A 605 5.64 7.83 -57.02
N ALA A 606 4.74 8.81 -57.13
CA ALA A 606 4.66 9.94 -56.21
C ALA A 606 3.22 10.41 -55.96
N GLU A 607 2.95 10.81 -54.72
CA GLU A 607 1.68 11.39 -54.31
C GLU A 607 1.91 12.72 -53.59
N ALA A 608 1.01 13.69 -53.79
CA ALA A 608 1.12 14.98 -53.12
C ALA A 608 0.86 14.83 -51.62
N LEU A 609 1.81 15.27 -50.78
CA LEU A 609 1.74 15.06 -49.35
C LEU A 609 0.49 15.71 -48.73
N ILE A 610 0.02 16.83 -49.31
CA ILE A 610 -1.19 17.53 -48.87
C ILE A 610 -2.48 16.70 -48.98
N ASN A 611 -2.56 15.78 -49.96
CA ASN A 611 -3.76 14.95 -50.15
C ASN A 611 -3.88 13.87 -49.05
N LEU A 612 -2.75 13.55 -48.40
CA LEU A 612 -2.68 12.57 -47.30
C LEU A 612 -2.99 13.20 -45.93
N LEU A 613 -3.18 14.53 -45.88
CA LEU A 613 -3.46 15.30 -44.67
C LEU A 613 -4.95 15.66 -44.58
N LYS A 614 -5.50 15.57 -43.37
CA LYS A 614 -6.83 16.10 -43.03
C LYS A 614 -6.66 17.40 -42.25
N TYR A 615 -7.37 18.45 -42.66
CA TYR A 615 -7.32 19.77 -42.02
C TYR A 615 -8.62 20.54 -42.23
N ASP A 616 -8.89 21.55 -41.39
CA ASP A 616 -10.06 22.42 -41.52
C ASP A 616 -9.86 23.47 -42.64
N LYS A 617 -10.93 23.81 -43.36
CA LYS A 617 -10.93 24.84 -44.42
C LYS A 617 -10.45 26.20 -43.92
N LYS A 618 -10.68 26.51 -42.64
CA LYS A 618 -10.22 27.78 -42.03
C LYS A 618 -8.70 27.95 -42.08
N VAL A 619 -7.95 26.86 -41.93
CA VAL A 619 -6.47 26.88 -41.94
C VAL A 619 -5.86 26.49 -43.29
N GLU A 620 -6.69 26.24 -44.31
CA GLU A 620 -6.29 25.71 -45.62
C GLU A 620 -5.15 26.52 -46.25
N LYS A 621 -5.20 27.85 -46.21
CA LYS A 621 -4.13 28.69 -46.77
C LYS A 621 -2.77 28.48 -46.07
N GLY A 622 -2.79 28.26 -44.75
CA GLY A 622 -1.61 27.97 -43.96
C GLY A 622 -1.02 26.60 -44.28
N VAL A 623 -1.88 25.57 -44.36
CA VAL A 623 -1.48 24.20 -44.72
C VAL A 623 -0.93 24.16 -46.14
N ARG A 624 -1.65 24.72 -47.12
CA ARG A 624 -1.22 24.80 -48.52
C ARG A 624 0.13 25.49 -48.69
N HIS A 625 0.36 26.61 -48.00
CA HIS A 625 1.63 27.31 -48.07
C HIS A 625 2.83 26.44 -47.65
N VAL A 626 2.65 25.55 -46.67
CA VAL A 626 3.70 24.68 -46.15
C VAL A 626 3.83 23.39 -46.96
N PHE A 627 2.72 22.78 -47.39
CA PHE A 627 2.68 21.42 -47.95
C PHE A 627 2.51 21.33 -49.47
N ASP A 628 2.11 22.40 -50.19
CA ASP A 628 1.78 22.33 -51.63
C ASP A 628 2.95 21.96 -52.54
N LYS A 629 4.19 22.16 -52.07
CA LYS A 629 5.40 21.93 -52.86
C LYS A 629 6.14 20.66 -52.45
N ILE A 630 5.48 19.75 -51.72
CA ILE A 630 6.06 18.53 -51.17
C ILE A 630 5.38 17.28 -51.75
N LEU A 631 6.17 16.40 -52.37
CA LEU A 631 5.75 15.11 -52.91
C LEU A 631 6.31 13.96 -52.07
N LEU A 632 5.47 12.98 -51.75
CA LEU A 632 5.89 11.71 -51.16
C LEU A 632 6.23 10.74 -52.30
N CYS A 633 7.47 10.30 -52.38
CA CYS A 633 7.97 9.40 -53.42
C CYS A 633 8.23 8.00 -52.85
N ARG A 634 8.11 6.95 -53.67
CA ARG A 634 8.42 5.58 -53.24
C ARG A 634 9.92 5.31 -53.10
N ASN A 635 10.71 5.76 -54.08
CA ASN A 635 12.12 5.44 -54.23
C ASN A 635 12.97 6.70 -54.38
N ALA A 636 14.22 6.67 -53.91
CA ALA A 636 15.16 7.79 -53.97
C ALA A 636 15.45 8.26 -55.41
N GLU A 637 15.51 7.32 -56.36
CA GLU A 637 15.73 7.62 -57.78
C GLU A 637 14.56 8.40 -58.38
N ALA A 638 13.33 7.96 -58.11
CA ALA A 638 12.11 8.65 -58.52
C ALA A 638 12.02 10.05 -57.87
N ALA A 639 12.37 10.16 -56.59
CA ALA A 639 12.41 11.44 -55.87
C ALA A 639 13.39 12.44 -56.52
N SER A 640 14.58 11.98 -56.92
CA SER A 640 15.61 12.81 -57.56
C SER A 640 15.19 13.27 -58.96
N GLN A 641 14.55 12.40 -59.74
CA GLN A 641 14.04 12.73 -61.07
C GLN A 641 12.88 13.73 -61.00
N LEU A 642 11.89 13.48 -60.14
CA LEU A 642 10.71 14.34 -59.98
C LEU A 642 11.06 15.71 -59.39
N ALA A 643 12.03 15.78 -58.46
CA ALA A 643 12.48 17.04 -57.90
C ALA A 643 13.09 17.97 -58.96
N LYS A 644 13.83 17.41 -59.94
CA LYS A 644 14.43 18.16 -61.05
C LYS A 644 13.41 18.60 -62.09
N GLU A 645 12.50 17.70 -62.46
CA GLU A 645 11.54 17.92 -63.55
C GLU A 645 10.42 18.90 -63.15
N TYR A 646 9.82 18.71 -61.96
CA TYR A 646 8.67 19.48 -61.51
C TYR A 646 9.01 20.62 -60.54
N ARG A 647 10.30 20.78 -60.18
CA ARG A 647 10.78 21.76 -59.18
C ARG A 647 10.01 21.68 -57.85
N MET A 648 9.68 20.47 -57.42
CA MET A 648 9.03 20.19 -56.13
C MET A 648 10.02 19.56 -55.15
N ASP A 649 9.80 19.79 -53.86
CA ASP A 649 10.54 19.12 -52.80
C ASP A 649 9.99 17.68 -52.67
N CYS A 650 10.85 16.67 -52.61
CA CYS A 650 10.46 15.26 -52.58
C CYS A 650 10.92 14.62 -51.27
N VAL A 651 10.10 13.78 -50.65
CA VAL A 651 10.42 13.04 -49.42
C VAL A 651 10.09 11.56 -49.57
N LEU A 652 10.88 10.69 -48.95
CA LEU A 652 10.61 9.25 -48.85
C LEU A 652 9.92 8.92 -47.52
N LEU A 653 9.31 7.73 -47.44
CA LEU A 653 8.71 7.21 -46.20
C LEU A 653 9.72 7.14 -45.04
N ASP A 654 10.97 6.80 -45.34
CA ASP A 654 12.04 6.66 -44.36
C ASP A 654 12.64 8.00 -43.89
N GLY A 655 12.21 9.11 -44.49
CA GLY A 655 12.58 10.46 -44.08
C GLY A 655 13.74 11.09 -44.85
N ASP A 656 14.26 10.44 -45.90
CA ASP A 656 15.18 11.11 -46.83
C ASP A 656 14.46 12.21 -47.61
N PHE A 657 15.05 13.40 -47.62
CA PHE A 657 14.48 14.61 -48.18
C PHE A 657 15.36 15.18 -49.29
N ILE A 658 14.76 15.46 -50.44
CA ILE A 658 15.40 16.06 -51.62
C ILE A 658 14.72 17.39 -51.90
N SER A 659 15.44 18.48 -51.70
CA SER A 659 14.92 19.79 -52.05
C SER A 659 14.93 20.02 -53.56
N ARG A 660 13.94 20.74 -54.06
CA ARG A 660 13.90 21.31 -55.43
C ARG A 660 15.10 22.19 -55.78
N LYS A 661 15.84 22.67 -54.78
CA LYS A 661 17.10 23.43 -54.95
C LYS A 661 18.34 22.53 -55.06
N GLY A 662 18.18 21.21 -55.00
CA GLY A 662 19.26 20.23 -55.15
C GLY A 662 19.94 19.81 -53.83
N ALA A 663 19.47 20.29 -52.68
CA ALA A 663 19.97 19.83 -51.38
C ALA A 663 19.39 18.46 -51.03
N LEU A 664 20.26 17.54 -50.60
CA LEU A 664 19.90 16.21 -50.12
C LEU A 664 20.10 16.17 -48.61
N THR A 665 19.09 15.75 -47.87
CA THR A 665 19.14 15.64 -46.41
C THR A 665 18.62 14.25 -46.04
N GLY A 666 19.48 13.43 -45.44
CA GLY A 666 19.16 12.05 -45.10
C GLY A 666 20.05 11.55 -43.97
N GLY A 667 19.64 10.46 -43.32
CA GLY A 667 20.31 9.89 -42.16
C GLY A 667 19.41 8.93 -41.39
N TYR A 668 19.98 8.24 -40.39
CA TYR A 668 19.18 7.36 -39.52
C TYR A 668 18.26 8.19 -38.63
N ILE A 669 16.95 8.13 -38.89
CA ILE A 669 15.93 8.76 -38.06
C ILE A 669 15.30 7.66 -37.20
N ASP A 670 15.53 7.73 -35.89
CA ASP A 670 14.87 6.82 -34.97
C ASP A 670 13.38 7.14 -34.90
N THR A 671 12.56 6.26 -35.45
CA THR A 671 11.10 6.37 -35.45
C THR A 671 10.51 6.43 -34.03
N LYS A 672 11.25 5.98 -33.01
CA LYS A 672 10.87 6.10 -31.60
C LYS A 672 10.90 7.54 -31.11
N PHE A 673 11.66 8.43 -31.75
CA PHE A 673 11.82 9.84 -31.36
C PHE A 673 11.03 10.84 -32.23
N SER A 674 9.91 10.40 -32.81
CA SER A 674 9.01 11.27 -33.59
C SER A 674 8.43 12.42 -32.75
N LYS A 675 8.62 13.66 -33.22
CA LYS A 675 8.12 14.90 -32.62
C LYS A 675 6.59 14.94 -32.57
N MET A 676 5.95 14.55 -33.68
CA MET A 676 4.49 14.50 -33.82
C MET A 676 3.88 13.49 -32.85
N LEU A 677 4.52 12.32 -32.72
CA LEU A 677 4.06 11.27 -31.81
C LEU A 677 4.15 11.71 -30.34
N PHE A 678 5.28 12.27 -29.91
CA PHE A 678 5.42 12.77 -28.54
C PHE A 678 4.49 13.94 -28.24
N TYR A 679 4.28 14.84 -29.20
CA TYR A 679 3.39 15.99 -29.00
C TYR A 679 1.93 15.54 -28.80
N ARG A 680 1.43 14.60 -29.61
CA ARG A 680 0.07 14.04 -29.45
C ARG A 680 -0.06 13.25 -28.16
N LYS A 681 0.91 12.37 -27.87
CA LYS A 681 0.93 11.58 -26.63
C LYS A 681 0.92 12.46 -25.39
N ARG A 682 1.66 13.58 -25.42
CA ARG A 682 1.64 14.60 -24.36
C ARG A 682 0.23 15.16 -24.14
N SER A 683 -0.49 15.52 -25.22
CA SER A 683 -1.84 16.07 -25.11
C SER A 683 -2.82 15.05 -24.52
N GLU A 684 -2.80 13.82 -25.01
CA GLU A 684 -3.64 12.72 -24.50
C GLU A 684 -3.38 12.47 -23.00
N MET A 685 -2.10 12.45 -22.59
CA MET A 685 -1.72 12.27 -21.19
C MET A 685 -2.20 13.41 -20.28
N ILE A 686 -2.19 14.66 -20.75
CA ILE A 686 -2.70 15.79 -19.97
C ILE A 686 -4.20 15.62 -19.69
N ASP A 687 -4.98 15.26 -20.72
CA ASP A 687 -6.42 15.06 -20.59
C ASP A 687 -6.76 13.89 -19.65
N GLU A 688 -5.99 12.79 -19.73
CA GLU A 688 -6.13 11.66 -18.82
C GLU A 688 -5.77 12.01 -17.37
N ILE A 689 -4.70 12.78 -17.16
CA ILE A 689 -4.31 13.27 -15.82
C ILE A 689 -5.46 14.08 -15.22
N GLN A 690 -6.02 15.04 -15.96
CA GLN A 690 -7.13 15.86 -15.47
C GLN A 690 -8.37 15.03 -15.12
N LYS A 691 -8.74 14.07 -15.97
CA LYS A 691 -9.87 13.16 -15.68
C LYS A 691 -9.64 12.35 -14.40
N LYS A 692 -8.44 11.82 -14.20
CA LYS A 692 -8.11 11.07 -12.98
C LYS A 692 -8.06 11.94 -11.73
N GLU A 693 -7.56 13.18 -11.83
CA GLU A 693 -7.57 14.15 -10.72
C GLU A 693 -9.00 14.44 -10.25
N VAL A 694 -9.94 14.65 -11.18
CA VAL A 694 -11.36 14.86 -10.84
C VAL A 694 -11.96 13.62 -10.16
N GLN A 695 -11.71 12.43 -10.69
CA GLN A 695 -12.22 11.17 -10.11
C GLN A 695 -11.71 10.91 -8.69
N ILE A 696 -10.43 11.19 -8.42
CA ILE A 696 -9.85 11.05 -7.07
C ILE A 696 -10.53 12.01 -6.08
N VAL A 697 -10.77 13.27 -6.49
CA VAL A 697 -11.46 14.25 -5.64
C VAL A 697 -12.89 13.81 -5.32
N ASP A 698 -13.61 13.21 -6.27
CA ASP A 698 -14.96 12.71 -6.03
C ASP A 698 -14.97 11.48 -5.11
N LEU A 699 -14.02 10.55 -5.28
CA LEU A 699 -13.82 9.42 -4.36
C LEU A 699 -13.51 9.89 -2.93
N GLN A 700 -12.66 10.91 -2.77
CA GLN A 700 -12.34 11.48 -1.45
C GLN A 700 -13.58 12.08 -0.77
N LYS A 701 -14.48 12.72 -1.53
CA LYS A 701 -15.77 13.22 -0.99
C LYS A 701 -16.68 12.08 -0.55
N GLU A 702 -16.74 10.98 -1.30
CA GLU A 702 -17.53 9.81 -0.93
C GLU A 702 -17.00 9.11 0.33
N ILE A 703 -15.67 8.95 0.42
CA ILE A 703 -15.02 8.42 1.63
C ILE A 703 -15.35 9.31 2.84
N GLY A 704 -15.28 10.64 2.69
CA GLY A 704 -15.62 11.58 3.76
C GLY A 704 -17.07 11.46 4.25
N LYS A 705 -18.03 11.21 3.36
CA LYS A 705 -19.44 10.95 3.74
C LYS A 705 -19.59 9.66 4.53
N ILE A 706 -18.91 8.59 4.10
CA ILE A 706 -18.96 7.30 4.79
C ILE A 706 -18.26 7.37 6.15
N ASP A 707 -17.17 8.14 6.27
CA ASP A 707 -16.51 8.38 7.55
C ASP A 707 -17.43 9.13 8.53
N SER A 708 -18.22 10.11 8.07
CA SER A 708 -19.24 10.73 8.92
C SER A 708 -20.31 9.74 9.36
N ASP A 709 -20.79 8.88 8.46
CA ASP A 709 -21.80 7.86 8.78
C ASP A 709 -21.23 6.84 9.79
N LEU A 710 -20.00 6.36 9.61
CA LEU A 710 -19.33 5.44 10.54
C LEU A 710 -19.22 6.02 11.95
N ASN A 711 -18.86 7.29 12.07
CA ASN A 711 -18.78 7.95 13.37
C ASN A 711 -20.14 8.03 14.07
N THR A 712 -21.22 8.29 13.33
CA THR A 712 -22.59 8.27 13.91
C THR A 712 -22.98 6.87 14.39
N VAL A 713 -22.73 5.84 13.58
CA VAL A 713 -23.03 4.44 13.94
C VAL A 713 -22.21 3.98 15.14
N LEU A 714 -20.92 4.34 15.21
CA LEU A 714 -20.06 4.02 16.36
C LEU A 714 -20.57 4.69 17.65
N GLY A 715 -21.02 5.94 17.57
CA GLY A 715 -21.62 6.63 18.71
C GLY A 715 -22.91 5.97 19.20
N GLU A 716 -23.78 5.56 18.28
CA GLU A 716 -25.02 4.82 18.60
C GLU A 716 -24.73 3.45 19.20
N LEU A 717 -23.72 2.74 18.69
CA LEU A 717 -23.31 1.43 19.17
C LEU A 717 -22.82 1.47 20.62
N ILE A 718 -21.93 2.42 20.95
CA ILE A 718 -21.45 2.63 22.32
C ILE A 718 -22.63 2.95 23.26
N ARG A 719 -23.61 3.73 22.80
CA ARG A 719 -24.80 4.05 23.61
C ARG A 719 -25.66 2.81 23.87
N GLN A 720 -25.84 1.94 22.89
CA GLN A 720 -26.59 0.69 23.04
C GLN A 720 -25.86 -0.33 23.90
N GLU A 721 -24.54 -0.51 23.74
CA GLU A 721 -23.75 -1.40 24.59
C GLU A 721 -23.82 -1.00 26.07
N ASN A 722 -23.74 0.30 26.36
CA ASN A 722 -23.91 0.80 27.72
C ASN A 722 -25.32 0.57 28.28
N LEU A 723 -26.36 0.67 27.44
CA LEU A 723 -27.74 0.37 27.83
C LEU A 723 -27.91 -1.12 28.14
N ILE A 724 -27.38 -2.00 27.30
CA ILE A 724 -27.39 -3.46 27.50
C ILE A 724 -26.68 -3.80 28.81
N ARG A 725 -25.50 -3.23 29.06
CA ARG A 725 -24.74 -3.48 30.29
C ARG A 725 -25.53 -3.11 31.54
N ARG A 726 -26.09 -1.88 31.58
CA ARG A 726 -26.93 -1.44 32.70
C ARG A 726 -28.14 -2.34 32.91
N SER A 727 -28.78 -2.76 31.83
CA SER A 727 -29.97 -3.62 31.88
C SER A 727 -29.63 -5.03 32.39
N LYS A 728 -28.48 -5.59 31.96
CA LYS A 728 -27.95 -6.87 32.48
C LYS A 728 -27.60 -6.79 33.96
N ASP A 729 -26.95 -5.73 34.40
CA ASP A 729 -26.63 -5.51 35.82
C ASP A 729 -27.93 -5.46 36.67
N THR A 730 -28.96 -4.76 36.20
CA THR A 730 -30.27 -4.74 36.88
C THR A 730 -30.96 -6.10 36.89
N TYR A 731 -30.85 -6.86 35.80
CA TYR A 731 -31.41 -8.21 35.70
C TYR A 731 -30.74 -9.17 36.69
N GLU A 732 -29.41 -9.13 36.82
CA GLU A 732 -28.68 -9.96 37.78
C GLU A 732 -29.06 -9.64 39.24
N GLN A 733 -29.19 -8.35 39.59
CA GLN A 733 -29.65 -7.94 40.92
C GLN A 733 -31.06 -8.46 41.21
N MET A 734 -32.00 -8.30 40.28
CA MET A 734 -33.37 -8.83 40.43
C MET A 734 -33.40 -10.36 40.55
N LYS A 735 -32.52 -11.06 39.83
CA LYS A 735 -32.41 -12.52 39.89
C LYS A 735 -31.90 -13.01 41.25
N LEU A 736 -30.87 -12.37 41.80
CA LEU A 736 -30.36 -12.67 43.14
C LEU A 736 -31.42 -12.47 44.22
N ASP A 737 -32.17 -11.39 44.12
CA ASP A 737 -33.31 -11.08 44.98
C ASP A 737 -34.42 -12.14 44.91
N LEU A 738 -34.68 -12.70 43.73
CA LEU A 738 -35.69 -13.75 43.56
C LEU A 738 -35.23 -15.07 44.21
N VAL A 739 -33.94 -15.41 44.08
CA VAL A 739 -33.34 -16.60 44.70
C VAL A 739 -33.35 -16.49 46.22
N SER A 740 -33.02 -15.32 46.79
CA SER A 740 -33.02 -15.12 48.24
C SER A 740 -34.43 -15.32 48.83
N ARG A 741 -35.47 -14.77 48.19
CA ARG A 741 -36.87 -14.99 48.59
C ARG A 741 -37.31 -16.44 48.49
N LYS A 742 -36.87 -17.18 47.46
CA LYS A 742 -37.14 -18.63 47.34
C LYS A 742 -36.51 -19.44 48.47
N HIS A 743 -35.27 -19.13 48.85
CA HIS A 743 -34.60 -19.78 49.97
C HIS A 743 -35.29 -19.49 51.31
N GLU A 744 -35.80 -18.27 51.52
CA GLU A 744 -36.59 -17.92 52.72
C GLU A 744 -37.84 -18.79 52.84
N ILE A 745 -38.61 -18.98 51.76
CA ILE A 745 -39.79 -19.86 51.75
C ILE A 745 -39.41 -21.31 52.10
N GLN A 746 -38.37 -21.84 51.47
CA GLN A 746 -37.92 -23.21 51.71
C GLN A 746 -37.53 -23.45 53.17
N ARG A 747 -36.90 -22.45 53.81
CA ARG A 747 -36.55 -22.50 55.23
C ARG A 747 -37.78 -22.59 56.12
N TYR A 748 -38.83 -21.81 55.85
CA TYR A 748 -40.07 -21.85 56.62
C TYR A 748 -40.84 -23.16 56.41
N GLU A 749 -40.87 -23.69 55.18
CA GLU A 749 -41.53 -24.97 54.88
C GLU A 749 -40.86 -26.16 55.58
N GLN A 750 -39.54 -26.15 55.75
CA GLN A 750 -38.79 -27.19 56.49
C GLN A 750 -39.05 -27.18 58.01
N GLN A 751 -39.30 -26.00 58.60
CA GLN A 751 -39.54 -25.88 60.05
C GLN A 751 -40.97 -26.24 60.48
N LYS A 752 -41.92 -26.16 59.54
CA LYS A 752 -43.35 -26.43 59.76
C LYS A 752 -43.64 -27.81 60.41
N PRO A 753 -43.16 -28.96 59.90
CA PRO A 753 -43.50 -30.27 60.46
C PRO A 753 -42.99 -30.48 61.88
N GLN A 754 -41.84 -29.88 62.24
CA GLN A 754 -41.28 -29.97 63.59
C GLN A 754 -42.11 -29.19 64.61
N LYS A 755 -42.65 -28.03 64.21
CA LYS A 755 -43.55 -27.23 65.06
C LYS A 755 -44.91 -27.92 65.22
N GLU A 756 -45.44 -28.54 64.17
CA GLU A 756 -46.72 -29.27 64.22
C GLU A 756 -46.68 -30.50 65.13
N THR A 757 -45.58 -31.27 65.12
CA THR A 757 -45.41 -32.42 66.04
C THR A 757 -45.23 -31.97 67.50
N ALA A 758 -44.50 -30.88 67.75
CA ALA A 758 -44.34 -30.32 69.09
C ALA A 758 -45.65 -29.78 69.68
N ILE A 759 -46.54 -29.19 68.86
CA ILE A 759 -47.88 -28.75 69.30
C ILE A 759 -48.73 -29.98 69.72
N ARG A 760 -48.67 -31.08 68.96
CA ARG A 760 -49.44 -32.30 69.26
C ARG A 760 -49.01 -32.95 70.58
N SER A 761 -47.70 -33.06 70.84
CA SER A 761 -47.22 -33.62 72.12
C SER A 761 -47.58 -32.76 73.32
N LEU A 762 -47.45 -31.42 73.20
CA LEU A 762 -47.86 -30.49 74.26
C LEU A 762 -49.37 -30.56 74.57
N THR A 763 -50.20 -30.92 73.59
CA THR A 763 -51.65 -31.06 73.79
C THR A 763 -51.98 -32.25 74.68
N VAL A 764 -51.36 -33.41 74.44
CA VAL A 764 -51.53 -34.63 75.26
C VAL A 764 -51.07 -34.39 76.70
N ASP A 765 -50.01 -33.63 76.87
CA ASP A 765 -49.39 -33.29 78.14
C ASP A 765 -50.21 -32.32 79.04
N ILE A 766 -51.17 -31.58 78.47
CA ILE A 766 -51.97 -30.57 79.20
C ILE A 766 -53.20 -31.20 79.86
N GLU A 767 -53.80 -32.22 79.26
CA GLU A 767 -55.05 -32.84 79.74
C GLU A 767 -54.94 -33.45 81.15
N PRO A 768 -53.88 -34.20 81.52
CA PRO A 768 -53.74 -34.71 82.90
C PRO A 768 -53.42 -33.62 83.93
N LEU A 769 -52.87 -32.47 83.52
CA LEU A 769 -52.70 -31.34 84.43
C LEU A 769 -54.03 -30.61 84.68
N LYS A 770 -54.95 -30.65 83.72
CA LYS A 770 -56.28 -30.06 83.82
C LYS A 770 -57.17 -30.84 84.79
N SER A 771 -57.18 -32.16 84.71
CA SER A 771 -57.89 -33.02 85.66
C SER A 771 -57.40 -32.82 87.09
N LYS A 772 -56.07 -32.79 87.29
CA LYS A 772 -55.45 -32.52 88.60
C LYS A 772 -55.78 -31.14 89.16
N LYS A 773 -55.99 -30.15 88.28
CA LYS A 773 -56.41 -28.81 88.69
C LYS A 773 -57.87 -28.83 89.19
N GLU A 774 -58.78 -29.45 88.45
CA GLU A 774 -60.22 -29.50 88.77
C GLU A 774 -60.48 -30.19 90.12
N SER A 775 -59.75 -31.26 90.44
CA SER A 775 -59.89 -31.97 91.72
C SER A 775 -59.38 -31.16 92.92
N LEU A 776 -58.23 -30.50 92.79
CA LEU A 776 -57.69 -29.64 93.83
C LEU A 776 -58.53 -28.36 94.06
N GLU A 777 -59.22 -27.85 93.02
CA GLU A 777 -60.18 -26.74 93.15
C GLU A 777 -61.45 -27.18 93.89
N LEU A 778 -61.97 -28.38 93.63
CA LEU A 778 -63.10 -28.95 94.36
C LEU A 778 -62.77 -29.24 95.84
N GLU A 779 -61.50 -29.49 96.16
CA GLU A 779 -61.05 -29.68 97.55
C GLU A 779 -60.99 -28.38 98.35
N LEU A 780 -60.84 -27.22 97.70
CA LEU A 780 -60.66 -25.94 98.38
C LEU A 780 -61.90 -25.55 99.19
N GLY A 781 -61.75 -25.40 100.51
CA GLY A 781 -62.85 -25.00 101.40
C GLY A 781 -63.72 -26.13 101.94
N SER A 782 -63.48 -27.38 101.56
CA SER A 782 -64.11 -28.57 102.18
C SER A 782 -63.64 -28.78 103.63
N GLU A 783 -64.36 -29.56 104.44
CA GLU A 783 -63.92 -29.90 105.81
C GLU A 783 -62.80 -30.95 105.81
N LEU A 784 -61.91 -30.89 106.80
CA LEU A 784 -60.79 -31.83 106.93
C LEU A 784 -61.31 -33.10 107.62
N LEU A 785 -61.77 -34.05 106.82
CA LEU A 785 -62.30 -35.31 107.31
C LEU A 785 -61.17 -36.35 107.41
N THR A 786 -61.03 -36.99 108.57
CA THR A 786 -60.09 -38.09 108.81
C THR A 786 -60.49 -39.40 108.12
N GLN A 787 -61.73 -39.48 107.66
CA GLN A 787 -62.31 -40.57 106.87
C GLN A 787 -63.02 -39.95 105.67
N LEU A 788 -63.10 -40.63 104.52
CA LEU A 788 -63.78 -40.04 103.37
C LEU A 788 -65.25 -39.73 103.71
N SER A 789 -65.78 -38.65 103.13
CA SER A 789 -67.22 -38.35 103.17
C SER A 789 -68.01 -39.52 102.59
N THR A 790 -69.25 -39.75 103.03
CA THR A 790 -70.12 -40.77 102.42
C THR A 790 -70.25 -40.56 100.91
N HIS A 791 -70.24 -39.31 100.45
CA HIS A 791 -70.26 -38.97 99.03
C HIS A 791 -68.93 -39.28 98.31
N ASP A 792 -67.77 -38.97 98.90
CA ASP A 792 -66.47 -39.32 98.30
C ASP A 792 -66.25 -40.85 98.33
N GLN A 793 -66.82 -41.55 99.32
CA GLN A 793 -66.79 -43.01 99.41
C GLN A 793 -67.67 -43.64 98.32
N GLU A 794 -68.88 -43.13 98.10
CA GLU A 794 -69.75 -43.50 96.97
C GLU A 794 -69.10 -43.16 95.63
N GLU A 795 -68.44 -42.00 95.50
CA GLU A 795 -67.75 -41.59 94.27
C GLU A 795 -66.50 -42.44 94.02
N VAL A 796 -65.76 -42.85 95.06
CA VAL A 796 -64.67 -43.83 94.94
C VAL A 796 -65.21 -45.21 94.60
N ASP A 797 -66.36 -45.62 95.13
CA ASP A 797 -66.98 -46.90 94.79
C ASP A 797 -67.55 -46.87 93.36
N GLU A 798 -68.13 -45.75 92.92
CA GLU A 798 -68.53 -45.53 91.54
C GLU A 798 -67.35 -45.46 90.60
N LEU A 799 -66.27 -44.74 90.95
CA LEU A 799 -65.03 -44.68 90.19
C LEU A 799 -64.33 -46.03 90.19
N ASN A 800 -64.35 -46.79 91.27
CA ASN A 800 -63.82 -48.15 91.30
C ASN A 800 -64.65 -49.06 90.41
N ASN A 801 -65.96 -48.94 90.44
CA ASN A 801 -66.84 -49.66 89.51
C ASN A 801 -66.65 -49.21 88.06
N LYS A 802 -66.40 -47.92 87.81
CA LYS A 802 -66.20 -47.35 86.48
C LYS A 802 -64.81 -47.65 85.95
N ILE A 803 -63.78 -47.60 86.77
CA ILE A 803 -62.43 -48.09 86.49
C ILE A 803 -62.46 -49.60 86.31
N HIS A 804 -63.27 -50.34 87.07
CA HIS A 804 -63.41 -51.78 86.88
C HIS A 804 -64.12 -52.10 85.56
N LYS A 805 -65.19 -51.36 85.20
CA LYS A 805 -65.85 -51.46 83.90
C LYS A 805 -64.97 -50.98 82.75
N LEU A 806 -64.24 -49.89 82.91
CA LEU A 806 -63.29 -49.37 81.94
C LEU A 806 -62.12 -50.32 81.81
N ASN A 807 -61.62 -50.91 82.89
CA ASN A 807 -60.59 -51.94 82.83
C ASN A 807 -61.12 -53.23 82.22
N GLN A 808 -62.38 -53.60 82.44
CA GLN A 808 -63.01 -54.72 81.74
C GLN A 808 -63.14 -54.40 80.25
N ARG A 809 -63.59 -53.20 79.89
CA ARG A 809 -63.80 -52.78 78.51
C ARG A 809 -62.50 -52.50 77.78
N LEU A 810 -61.51 -51.96 78.47
CA LEU A 810 -60.13 -51.79 78.02
C LEU A 810 -59.45 -53.14 77.96
N LYS A 811 -59.77 -54.09 78.83
CA LYS A 811 -59.34 -55.49 78.70
C LYS A 811 -60.04 -56.18 77.53
N GLU A 812 -61.31 -55.91 77.25
CA GLU A 812 -62.02 -56.42 76.05
C GLU A 812 -61.49 -55.77 74.77
N VAL A 813 -61.21 -54.47 74.77
CA VAL A 813 -60.62 -53.74 73.65
C VAL A 813 -59.15 -54.08 73.51
N LEU A 814 -58.41 -54.34 74.59
CA LEU A 814 -57.05 -54.88 74.55
C LEU A 814 -57.06 -56.34 74.15
N GLU A 815 -58.05 -57.15 74.52
CA GLU A 815 -58.18 -58.53 74.07
C GLU A 815 -58.53 -58.55 72.59
N ARG A 816 -59.47 -57.70 72.13
CA ARG A 816 -59.79 -57.51 70.71
C ARG A 816 -58.66 -56.88 69.92
N ARG A 817 -58.00 -55.86 70.45
CA ARG A 817 -56.81 -55.26 69.85
C ARG A 817 -55.72 -56.31 69.86
N SER A 818 -55.49 -57.08 70.92
CA SER A 818 -54.47 -58.14 70.95
C SER A 818 -54.84 -59.29 70.04
N LEU A 819 -56.11 -59.57 69.78
CA LEU A 819 -56.59 -60.55 68.81
C LEU A 819 -56.38 -60.04 67.40
N ILE A 820 -56.75 -58.79 67.10
CA ILE A 820 -56.53 -58.13 65.81
C ILE A 820 -55.07 -57.78 65.60
N GLU A 821 -54.29 -57.55 66.64
CA GLU A 821 -52.85 -57.32 66.65
C GLU A 821 -52.12 -58.64 66.59
N SER A 822 -52.68 -59.71 67.16
CA SER A 822 -52.25 -61.08 66.93
C SER A 822 -52.60 -61.48 65.52
N GLU A 823 -53.73 -61.11 64.95
CA GLU A 823 -54.10 -61.39 63.56
C GLU A 823 -53.30 -60.53 62.61
N LYS A 824 -53.04 -59.25 62.93
CA LYS A 824 -52.14 -58.36 62.20
C LYS A 824 -50.70 -58.83 62.34
N SER A 825 -50.25 -59.23 63.52
CA SER A 825 -48.92 -59.82 63.77
C SER A 825 -48.82 -61.19 63.16
N HIS A 826 -49.91 -61.96 63.11
CA HIS A 826 -49.95 -63.27 62.46
C HIS A 826 -49.98 -63.09 60.96
N LEU A 827 -50.69 -62.10 60.43
CA LEU A 827 -50.71 -61.74 59.01
C LEU A 827 -49.41 -61.07 58.61
N ASP A 828 -48.77 -60.25 59.45
CA ASP A 828 -47.49 -59.57 59.21
C ASP A 828 -46.31 -60.51 59.49
N ASN A 829 -46.42 -61.49 60.39
CA ASN A 829 -45.49 -62.62 60.48
C ASN A 829 -45.75 -63.61 59.36
N GLN A 830 -47.00 -63.86 58.98
CA GLN A 830 -47.30 -64.61 57.77
C GLN A 830 -46.79 -63.85 56.57
N LEU A 831 -46.79 -62.51 56.54
CA LEU A 831 -46.26 -61.74 55.42
C LEU A 831 -44.74 -61.72 55.46
N LYS A 832 -44.09 -61.35 56.57
CA LYS A 832 -42.63 -61.18 56.69
C LYS A 832 -41.89 -62.49 56.93
N ASN A 833 -42.37 -63.29 57.87
CA ASN A 833 -41.71 -64.53 58.30
C ASN A 833 -42.16 -65.78 57.53
N ASN A 834 -43.35 -65.77 56.92
CA ASN A 834 -43.83 -66.89 56.13
C ASN A 834 -43.82 -66.58 54.63
N PHE A 835 -44.48 -65.55 54.10
CA PHE A 835 -44.65 -65.33 52.66
C PHE A 835 -43.50 -64.58 52.01
N LEU A 836 -42.93 -63.56 52.64
CA LEU A 836 -41.75 -62.82 52.20
C LEU A 836 -40.49 -63.64 52.47
N LYS A 837 -40.43 -64.33 53.61
CA LYS A 837 -39.38 -65.32 53.86
C LYS A 837 -39.52 -66.53 52.94
N ARG A 838 -40.72 -67.09 52.70
CA ARG A 838 -40.92 -68.16 51.70
C ARG A 838 -40.72 -67.65 50.29
N LYS A 839 -40.96 -66.37 50.00
CA LYS A 839 -40.60 -65.73 48.73
C LYS A 839 -39.09 -65.61 48.62
N GLU A 840 -38.39 -65.15 49.66
CA GLU A 840 -36.92 -65.13 49.73
C GLU A 840 -36.33 -66.55 49.72
N ASP A 841 -37.01 -67.54 50.32
CA ASP A 841 -36.61 -68.94 50.38
C ASP A 841 -36.95 -69.67 49.07
N LEU A 842 -37.99 -69.24 48.32
CA LEU A 842 -38.29 -69.70 46.96
C LEU A 842 -37.38 -69.01 45.95
N GLU A 843 -37.05 -67.73 46.13
CA GLU A 843 -36.01 -67.00 45.41
C GLU A 843 -34.63 -67.62 45.70
N LYS A 844 -34.41 -68.09 46.94
CA LYS A 844 -33.26 -68.90 47.32
C LYS A 844 -33.36 -70.34 46.83
N GLU A 845 -34.49 -71.04 46.78
CA GLU A 845 -34.63 -72.39 46.20
C GLU A 845 -34.43 -72.34 44.68
N VAL A 846 -34.83 -71.24 44.03
CA VAL A 846 -34.45 -70.93 42.65
C VAL A 846 -32.95 -70.67 42.53
N ALA A 847 -32.30 -70.12 43.58
CA ALA A 847 -30.85 -69.92 43.64
C ALA A 847 -30.03 -71.15 44.13
N GLU A 848 -30.64 -72.06 44.92
CA GLU A 848 -30.10 -73.22 45.64
C GLU A 848 -30.49 -74.55 44.97
N SER A 849 -31.30 -74.52 43.90
CA SER A 849 -31.21 -75.50 42.82
C SER A 849 -29.85 -75.46 42.10
N ARG A 850 -28.90 -74.67 42.62
CA ARG A 850 -27.49 -75.04 42.68
C ARG A 850 -27.27 -76.19 43.68
N THR A 851 -27.20 -77.38 43.10
CA THR A 851 -26.13 -78.38 43.33
C THR A 851 -25.95 -78.90 44.76
N ALA A 852 -26.29 -80.16 45.05
CA ALA A 852 -25.54 -80.89 46.10
C ALA A 852 -25.66 -82.42 46.09
N THR A 853 -26.85 -83.03 45.99
CA THR A 853 -26.97 -84.48 46.29
C THR A 853 -26.99 -85.41 45.08
N ARG A 854 -27.13 -84.87 43.87
CA ARG A 854 -26.78 -85.55 42.61
C ARG A 854 -25.28 -85.62 42.38
N SER A 855 -24.54 -84.78 43.12
CA SER A 855 -23.09 -84.72 43.05
C SER A 855 -22.51 -86.09 43.28
N ALA A 856 -22.85 -86.92 44.27
CA ALA A 856 -22.08 -88.17 44.51
C ALA A 856 -22.12 -89.26 43.39
N LYS A 857 -23.18 -89.32 42.56
CA LYS A 857 -23.30 -90.23 41.39
C LYS A 857 -22.83 -89.56 40.10
N VAL A 858 -23.11 -88.27 40.00
CA VAL A 858 -22.45 -87.36 39.07
C VAL A 858 -20.97 -87.25 39.42
N ASP A 859 -20.45 -87.61 40.60
CA ASP A 859 -19.05 -87.50 41.02
C ASP A 859 -18.32 -88.82 40.76
N LEU A 860 -19.07 -89.92 40.54
CA LEU A 860 -18.57 -91.17 39.97
C LEU A 860 -18.56 -91.08 38.43
N TYR A 861 -19.65 -90.58 37.83
CA TYR A 861 -19.69 -90.26 36.41
C TYR A 861 -18.86 -89.05 36.03
N LYS A 862 -18.63 -88.06 36.92
CA LYS A 862 -17.59 -87.00 36.89
C LYS A 862 -16.27 -87.51 37.41
N LYS A 863 -16.12 -88.72 37.95
CA LYS A 863 -14.78 -89.33 38.09
C LYS A 863 -14.37 -90.02 36.81
N GLU A 864 -15.30 -90.67 36.12
CA GLU A 864 -15.08 -91.17 34.76
C GLU A 864 -15.15 -90.06 33.72
N LEU A 865 -15.98 -89.03 33.91
CA LEU A 865 -15.91 -87.72 33.26
C LEU A 865 -14.75 -86.94 33.79
N GLU A 866 -14.13 -87.13 34.97
CA GLU A 866 -12.85 -86.47 35.32
C GLU A 866 -11.71 -87.27 34.74
N ILE A 867 -11.82 -88.56 34.44
CA ILE A 867 -10.79 -89.30 33.72
C ILE A 867 -10.92 -89.03 32.22
N ILE A 868 -12.15 -88.87 31.71
CA ILE A 868 -12.44 -88.42 30.35
C ILE A 868 -12.31 -86.90 30.24
N GLU A 869 -12.56 -86.10 31.27
CA GLU A 869 -12.25 -84.65 31.38
C GLU A 869 -10.83 -84.44 31.78
N ASP A 870 -10.09 -85.38 32.37
CA ASP A 870 -8.63 -85.28 32.54
C ASP A 870 -7.97 -85.80 31.27
N LYS A 871 -8.57 -86.72 30.51
CA LYS A 871 -8.10 -87.02 29.16
C LYS A 871 -8.52 -85.95 28.17
N ILE A 872 -9.72 -85.37 28.28
CA ILE A 872 -10.19 -84.20 27.52
C ILE A 872 -9.49 -82.95 28.05
N LYS A 873 -9.06 -82.84 29.32
CA LYS A 873 -8.21 -81.75 29.83
C LYS A 873 -6.77 -81.98 29.45
N VAL A 874 -6.23 -83.18 29.49
CA VAL A 874 -4.89 -83.46 28.95
C VAL A 874 -4.92 -83.24 27.44
N LEU A 875 -6.02 -83.56 26.76
CA LEU A 875 -6.25 -83.19 25.37
C LEU A 875 -6.51 -81.69 25.21
N ASP A 876 -7.23 -80.99 26.10
CA ASP A 876 -7.50 -79.52 26.08
C ASP A 876 -6.32 -78.69 26.63
N GLU A 877 -5.35 -79.34 27.28
CA GLU A 877 -4.06 -78.79 27.71
C GLU A 877 -3.00 -79.05 26.63
N ASN A 878 -3.16 -80.10 25.83
CA ASN A 878 -2.29 -80.41 24.68
C ASN A 878 -2.79 -79.80 23.35
N ILE A 879 -4.11 -79.61 23.17
CA ILE A 879 -4.80 -78.78 22.17
C ILE A 879 -4.70 -77.33 22.63
#